data_AF-A0A0A1WYC7-F1
#
_entry.id   AF-A0A0A1WYC7-F1
#
_cell.length_a   1.000
_cell.length_b   1.000
_cell.length_c   1.000
_cell.angle_alpha   90.00
_cell.angle_beta   90.00
_cell.angle_gamma   90.00
#
_symmetry.space_group_name_H-M   'P 1'
#
loop_
_entity.id
_entity.type
_entity.pdbx_description
1 polymer ?
#
loop_
_entity_poly.entity_id
_entity_poly.type
_entity_poly.pdbx_seq_one_letter_code
_entity_poly.pdbx_strand_id
1 'polypeptide(L)'
;MSLNQGKYKPSICAIDEVDDRSLKNDDLQKQQIEGSETAPLTTNQQKLHIEPSQRTAGKDVESQIDDNIGGNGNSKTDGLTADADSAPANGFRAFLLPGRLSMDALMQLSRKRRILYITTVCFCALLLVIIVMMIAFWPDVPFYFRAELCLEKECVQTSQQLLLWANISKNPCHDTYEWACGNFEREYAENDYYVIKRGEWNYKTYNEYEELNELNRFISMLPSSGASYTVESMISSLYRSCREIDTLDKSQSDLLLKKAINFVEGWQAFRDSIRLQNWEYKKALVHLQAIYGIFPYYKVSVENRFNKPHEYIITLDEGEIGLPDRYFYSIDSNDEIVRGYKLLLRDFAINMGIVSREADLFADEIFHYEKRIVTHIDSVKQSDESKLNEIKTLAEMKTIAPSLPIMESLQAIFSHTKISDETEILVRDVNVFRELSTVVSTSDKKPINNFIIWSLARHLLPHLSREYRNLMENFDHAVYGHTATYPRWMICSQIVRDWLPFAVDALQQQQNAERTKSKRYATQDYKHESIKAAPNPSKAEGNDAFLRLMYYSLQNQLKDSVNQANWIDKRVQGYIIDKLTTMRLQIGIPEEALNEKTYIKDYYNDLLLNNLYFVEHLESIWSFRKVRMEAKLKAMSIVDTIVSEMYTHEVTQPIRYSNILNMLVISRGVAASKYYDYRYPIPVNFARLGADILEVLIDSIYTFVEQYKAEHTILTNESLVARFDLPNVDVKCILGEANAASHASDLDELSTHALRSFHYTLSAAKIAARAQTTFIEAIDTGSPIIGASIDQALTYENLRLTHRHRMPGLRSFNENELFTLAYMQKHCSTLIADKYYAPIKPHVEQQLAEEYLFTATWQHIQFLPRSISCSTPETRCPNIL
;
A
#
# COMPACT_ATOMS: atom_id res chain seq x y z
N MET A 1 5.56 -54.41 -40.66
CA MET A 1 6.95 -54.56 -41.12
C MET A 1 7.80 -53.52 -40.39
N SER A 2 8.75 -54.01 -39.58
CA SER A 2 9.99 -53.38 -39.05
C SER A 2 10.00 -51.88 -38.70
N LEU A 3 10.07 -51.48 -37.41
CA LEU A 3 11.28 -51.43 -36.51
C LEU A 3 12.23 -50.28 -36.93
N ASN A 4 12.76 -49.37 -36.09
CA ASN A 4 13.11 -49.34 -34.65
C ASN A 4 13.37 -47.86 -34.22
N GLN A 5 12.89 -47.36 -33.06
CA GLN A 5 13.48 -47.35 -31.68
C GLN A 5 14.68 -46.40 -31.47
N GLY A 6 14.85 -45.67 -30.35
CA GLY A 6 14.22 -45.66 -29.02
C GLY A 6 14.62 -44.40 -28.20
N LYS A 7 13.79 -43.95 -27.23
CA LYS A 7 13.71 -44.28 -25.77
C LYS A 7 14.71 -43.46 -24.91
N TYR A 8 14.37 -42.79 -23.80
CA TYR A 8 13.70 -43.31 -22.59
C TYR A 8 13.05 -42.17 -21.73
N LYS A 9 11.84 -42.43 -21.21
CA LYS A 9 11.29 -41.95 -19.92
C LYS A 9 11.31 -43.14 -18.93
N PRO A 10 11.14 -42.92 -17.62
CA PRO A 10 9.87 -43.37 -17.05
C PRO A 10 9.23 -42.39 -16.03
N SER A 11 7.92 -42.55 -15.95
CA SER A 11 6.90 -42.00 -15.04
C SER A 11 6.95 -42.56 -13.63
N ILE A 12 6.44 -41.81 -12.64
CA ILE A 12 5.90 -42.35 -11.38
C ILE A 12 4.52 -41.71 -11.12
N CYS A 13 3.59 -42.58 -10.71
CA CYS A 13 2.15 -42.37 -10.53
C CYS A 13 1.78 -41.77 -9.16
N ALA A 14 0.51 -41.36 -9.09
CA ALA A 14 -0.25 -40.96 -7.91
C ALA A 14 -0.17 -41.96 -6.74
N ILE A 15 -0.23 -41.42 -5.53
CA ILE A 15 -0.43 -42.18 -4.29
C ILE A 15 -1.78 -41.73 -3.72
N ASP A 16 -2.70 -42.70 -3.64
CA ASP A 16 -3.96 -42.64 -2.90
C ASP A 16 -3.68 -42.55 -1.39
N GLU A 17 -4.42 -41.68 -0.71
CA GLU A 17 -4.54 -41.66 0.76
C GLU A 17 -5.34 -42.89 1.21
N VAL A 18 -4.71 -43.72 2.05
CA VAL A 18 -5.35 -44.87 2.69
C VAL A 18 -5.84 -44.46 4.07
N ASP A 19 -7.17 -44.52 4.21
CA ASP A 19 -7.93 -44.62 5.45
C ASP A 19 -7.43 -45.79 6.30
N ASP A 20 -7.17 -45.57 7.60
CA ASP A 20 -7.20 -46.66 8.58
C ASP A 20 -7.77 -46.16 9.92
N ARG A 21 -9.06 -46.46 10.11
CA ARG A 21 -9.71 -46.51 11.44
C ARG A 21 -9.61 -47.94 11.99
N SER A 22 -9.28 -47.98 13.28
CA SER A 22 -9.58 -49.03 14.27
C SER A 22 -8.63 -50.22 14.42
N LEU A 23 -7.91 -50.22 15.56
CA LEU A 23 -7.81 -51.39 16.43
C LEU A 23 -7.56 -50.94 17.88
N LYS A 24 -8.19 -51.66 18.79
CA LYS A 24 -8.45 -51.35 20.20
C LYS A 24 -7.52 -52.15 21.11
N ASN A 25 -7.33 -51.60 22.31
CA ASN A 25 -7.10 -52.21 23.63
C ASN A 25 -5.67 -52.39 24.21
N ASP A 26 -5.50 -51.61 25.29
CA ASP A 26 -5.14 -51.98 26.68
C ASP A 26 -3.69 -51.91 27.22
N ASP A 27 -3.63 -51.17 28.34
CA ASP A 27 -2.78 -51.25 29.54
C ASP A 27 -1.48 -50.42 29.72
N LEU A 28 -1.66 -49.37 30.56
CA LEU A 28 -0.92 -48.93 31.76
C LEU A 28 0.57 -48.49 31.74
N GLN A 29 0.74 -47.22 32.15
CA GLN A 29 1.73 -46.64 33.09
C GLN A 29 3.25 -46.64 32.75
N LYS A 30 3.81 -45.47 32.41
CA LYS A 30 4.67 -44.60 33.28
C LYS A 30 5.34 -43.45 32.51
N GLN A 31 5.60 -42.38 33.27
CA GLN A 31 6.25 -41.10 32.97
C GLN A 31 7.55 -41.16 32.13
N GLN A 32 7.78 -40.18 31.23
CA GLN A 32 8.80 -39.12 31.39
C GLN A 32 8.82 -38.12 30.22
N ILE A 33 9.53 -37.02 30.46
CA ILE A 33 9.60 -35.71 29.81
C ILE A 33 10.46 -35.75 28.52
N GLU A 34 10.35 -34.69 27.69
CA GLU A 34 11.15 -34.31 26.49
C GLU A 34 10.54 -34.81 25.16
N GLY A 35 10.44 -34.04 24.07
CA GLY A 35 10.90 -32.70 23.73
C GLY A 35 10.37 -32.33 22.33
N SER A 36 10.39 -31.02 22.05
CA SER A 36 9.95 -30.36 20.81
C SER A 36 10.70 -30.84 19.57
N GLU A 37 9.99 -31.22 18.50
CA GLU A 37 10.58 -31.38 17.16
C GLU A 37 10.36 -30.14 16.28
N THR A 38 11.47 -29.48 16.00
CA THR A 38 11.66 -28.40 15.04
C THR A 38 11.88 -28.94 13.63
N ALA A 39 11.32 -28.24 12.64
CA ALA A 39 11.51 -28.48 11.21
C ALA A 39 13.01 -28.40 10.77
N PRO A 40 13.44 -29.14 9.73
CA PRO A 40 14.82 -29.17 9.29
C PRO A 40 15.18 -28.03 8.33
N LEU A 41 16.32 -27.39 8.61
CA LEU A 41 17.08 -26.54 7.69
C LEU A 41 18.04 -27.41 6.86
N THR A 42 17.95 -27.36 5.53
CA THR A 42 18.95 -27.96 4.65
C THR A 42 20.01 -26.94 4.26
N THR A 43 21.25 -27.16 4.73
CA THR A 43 22.49 -26.53 4.27
C THR A 43 23.16 -27.42 3.22
N ASN A 44 23.59 -26.84 2.10
CA ASN A 44 24.59 -27.44 1.21
C ASN A 44 25.82 -26.51 1.18
N GLN A 45 26.86 -26.87 1.93
CA GLN A 45 28.22 -26.35 1.78
C GLN A 45 29.12 -27.51 1.32
N GLN A 46 29.77 -27.36 0.17
CA GLN A 46 30.91 -28.20 -0.22
C GLN A 46 32.23 -27.52 0.16
N LYS A 47 33.05 -28.34 0.83
CA LYS A 47 34.40 -28.10 1.35
C LYS A 47 35.42 -27.73 0.27
N LEU A 48 36.34 -26.84 0.63
CA LEU A 48 37.76 -26.95 0.28
C LEU A 48 38.59 -26.63 1.54
N HIS A 49 39.34 -27.65 2.00
CA HIS A 49 40.24 -27.62 3.15
C HIS A 49 41.63 -27.09 2.72
N ILE A 50 42.22 -26.20 3.52
CA ILE A 50 43.69 -26.09 3.68
C ILE A 50 43.99 -25.77 5.16
N GLU A 51 44.77 -26.64 5.82
CA GLU A 51 45.32 -26.46 7.17
C GLU A 51 46.57 -25.56 7.19
N PRO A 52 46.91 -24.94 8.34
CA PRO A 52 48.10 -24.11 8.49
C PRO A 52 49.27 -24.85 9.19
N SER A 53 50.50 -24.64 8.72
CA SER A 53 51.70 -25.04 9.48
C SER A 53 52.86 -24.03 9.33
N GLN A 54 53.15 -23.41 10.47
CA GLN A 54 54.45 -23.02 11.07
C GLN A 54 55.69 -22.61 10.25
N ARG A 55 56.29 -21.53 10.79
CA ARG A 55 57.64 -20.95 10.59
C ARG A 55 58.78 -21.97 10.54
N THR A 56 59.84 -21.67 9.77
CA THR A 56 61.26 -21.74 10.20
C THR A 56 62.20 -21.06 9.18
N ALA A 57 63.38 -20.69 9.67
CA ALA A 57 64.34 -19.73 9.13
C ALA A 57 65.49 -20.35 8.31
N GLY A 58 66.27 -19.49 7.64
CA GLY A 58 67.62 -19.74 7.11
C GLY A 58 67.95 -18.80 5.93
N LYS A 59 68.71 -17.70 6.14
CA LYS A 59 70.19 -17.56 5.99
C LYS A 59 70.66 -17.57 4.52
N ASP A 60 71.56 -16.75 3.99
CA ASP A 60 72.47 -15.70 4.49
C ASP A 60 73.05 -14.93 3.27
N VAL A 61 73.84 -13.89 3.57
CA VAL A 61 74.95 -13.22 2.82
C VAL A 61 74.65 -11.72 2.54
N GLU A 62 74.93 -10.82 3.50
CA GLU A 62 76.20 -10.08 3.75
C GLU A 62 76.45 -8.95 2.73
N SER A 63 76.81 -7.71 3.10
CA SER A 63 77.68 -7.24 4.20
C SER A 63 77.55 -5.70 4.32
N GLN A 64 77.41 -5.19 5.56
CA GLN A 64 78.39 -4.36 6.31
C GLN A 64 78.36 -2.85 5.97
N ILE A 65 78.51 -1.86 6.85
CA ILE A 65 78.98 -1.60 8.25
C ILE A 65 78.79 -0.07 8.41
N ASP A 66 78.68 0.62 9.55
CA ASP A 66 78.38 0.39 10.97
C ASP A 66 78.19 1.80 11.58
N ASP A 67 77.51 1.86 12.74
CA ASP A 67 77.85 2.66 13.93
C ASP A 67 77.79 4.21 13.89
N ASN A 68 77.22 4.94 14.87
CA ASN A 68 77.09 4.67 16.30
C ASN A 68 76.48 5.90 17.04
N ILE A 69 75.89 5.61 18.21
CA ILE A 69 75.90 6.38 19.49
C ILE A 69 75.15 7.73 19.58
N GLY A 70 73.97 7.68 20.21
CA GLY A 70 73.80 7.98 21.64
C GLY A 70 73.82 9.44 22.12
N GLY A 71 72.88 9.81 22.99
CA GLY A 71 73.11 10.90 23.94
C GLY A 71 71.90 11.73 24.37
N ASN A 72 71.22 11.22 25.39
CA ASN A 72 70.29 11.89 26.31
C ASN A 72 70.78 13.28 26.80
N GLY A 73 69.88 14.23 27.07
CA GLY A 73 70.28 15.49 27.71
C GLY A 73 69.17 16.51 27.94
N ASN A 74 68.56 16.42 29.12
CA ASN A 74 67.39 17.16 29.59
C ASN A 74 67.69 18.59 30.08
N SER A 75 66.63 19.41 30.03
CA SER A 75 66.27 20.49 30.98
C SER A 75 67.03 21.82 30.95
N LYS A 76 66.29 22.92 30.85
CA LYS A 76 65.86 23.79 31.99
C LYS A 76 65.27 25.10 31.45
N THR A 77 63.96 25.30 31.60
CA THR A 77 63.24 26.02 32.69
C THR A 77 63.16 27.53 32.48
N ASP A 78 61.90 27.98 32.54
CA ASP A 78 61.37 29.23 33.09
C ASP A 78 61.88 30.54 32.47
N GLY A 79 61.03 31.38 31.86
CA GLY A 79 59.68 31.73 32.24
C GLY A 79 59.71 33.13 32.84
N LEU A 80 59.13 34.11 32.16
CA LEU A 80 58.35 35.22 32.75
C LEU A 80 57.92 36.23 31.68
N THR A 81 56.61 36.38 31.64
CA THR A 81 55.76 37.37 30.98
C THR A 81 55.93 38.76 31.58
N ALA A 82 55.82 39.82 30.77
CA ALA A 82 54.82 40.88 30.92
C ALA A 82 54.98 41.96 29.85
N ASP A 83 53.84 42.32 29.27
CA ASP A 83 53.58 43.31 28.22
C ASP A 83 53.92 44.75 28.61
N ALA A 84 54.23 45.59 27.61
CA ALA A 84 53.58 46.89 27.43
C ALA A 84 53.88 47.52 26.05
N ASP A 85 52.81 48.09 25.48
CA ASP A 85 52.74 49.21 24.56
C ASP A 85 52.78 49.04 23.03
N SER A 86 51.56 49.15 22.48
CA SER A 86 51.15 50.03 21.37
C SER A 86 51.43 49.61 19.91
N ALA A 87 50.32 49.45 19.17
CA ALA A 87 50.23 49.35 17.70
C ALA A 87 50.35 50.76 17.05
N PRO A 88 50.21 50.96 15.70
CA PRO A 88 50.29 50.06 14.54
C PRO A 88 51.15 50.63 13.36
N ALA A 89 51.14 49.91 12.23
CA ALA A 89 51.24 50.41 10.84
C ALA A 89 52.63 50.60 10.15
N ASN A 90 52.73 49.91 9.01
CA ASN A 90 53.38 50.27 7.74
C ASN A 90 54.87 50.66 7.71
N GLY A 91 55.67 49.80 7.06
CA GLY A 91 57.05 50.08 6.69
C GLY A 91 57.50 49.24 5.49
N PHE A 92 56.99 49.59 4.31
CA PHE A 92 57.57 49.22 3.02
C PHE A 92 58.97 49.86 2.89
N ARG A 93 59.90 49.15 2.20
CA ARG A 93 61.30 49.50 1.85
C ARG A 93 62.34 49.17 2.92
N ALA A 94 63.53 48.65 2.61
CA ALA A 94 64.13 48.22 1.35
C ALA A 94 65.36 47.38 1.72
N PHE A 95 65.62 46.30 0.97
CA PHE A 95 66.99 45.89 0.72
C PHE A 95 67.18 45.72 -0.78
N LEU A 96 68.15 46.47 -1.27
CA LEU A 96 68.49 46.71 -2.66
C LEU A 96 69.14 45.47 -3.29
N LEU A 97 68.77 45.25 -4.55
CA LEU A 97 69.56 44.77 -5.69
C LEU A 97 70.95 44.17 -5.40
N PRO A 98 71.26 43.08 -6.10
CA PRO A 98 72.44 43.10 -6.95
C PRO A 98 72.11 42.75 -8.41
N GLY A 99 72.78 43.47 -9.31
CA GLY A 99 73.36 42.83 -10.49
C GLY A 99 72.51 42.75 -11.74
N ARG A 100 72.27 43.91 -12.39
CA ARG A 100 72.38 43.95 -13.86
C ARG A 100 73.81 43.54 -14.21
N LEU A 101 74.01 42.33 -14.73
CA LEU A 101 75.14 41.89 -15.57
C LEU A 101 74.97 40.40 -15.85
N SER A 102 74.45 40.07 -17.04
CA SER A 102 74.70 38.82 -17.80
C SER A 102 73.59 38.53 -18.83
N MET A 103 73.14 39.54 -19.58
CA MET A 103 72.58 39.31 -20.93
C MET A 103 73.70 39.23 -22.00
N ASP A 104 74.93 39.64 -21.66
CA ASP A 104 76.07 39.64 -22.58
C ASP A 104 76.83 38.30 -22.66
N ALA A 105 76.58 37.35 -21.75
CA ALA A 105 77.14 36.00 -21.83
C ALA A 105 76.37 35.07 -22.80
N LEU A 106 75.20 35.50 -23.30
CA LEU A 106 74.44 34.79 -24.33
C LEU A 106 74.84 35.18 -25.76
N MET A 107 75.87 36.04 -25.92
CA MET A 107 76.40 36.51 -27.22
C MET A 107 77.73 35.86 -27.66
N GLN A 108 78.11 34.71 -27.11
CA GLN A 108 79.26 33.92 -27.61
C GLN A 108 78.95 32.42 -27.79
N LEU A 109 77.72 32.07 -28.19
CA LEU A 109 77.34 30.70 -28.53
C LEU A 109 76.78 30.63 -29.95
N SER A 110 77.34 29.69 -30.74
CA SER A 110 77.02 29.42 -32.15
C SER A 110 75.53 29.52 -32.47
N ARG A 111 75.17 30.11 -33.63
CA ARG A 111 73.78 30.31 -34.11
C ARG A 111 72.88 29.07 -33.92
N LYS A 112 73.43 27.86 -34.01
CA LYS A 112 72.71 26.60 -33.80
C LYS A 112 72.20 26.41 -32.36
N ARG A 113 72.95 26.86 -31.33
CA ARG A 113 72.57 26.74 -29.91
C ARG A 113 71.57 27.81 -29.46
N ARG A 114 71.59 29.01 -30.05
CA ARG A 114 70.56 30.05 -29.82
C ARG A 114 69.20 29.65 -30.35
N ILE A 115 69.16 29.08 -31.56
CA ILE A 115 67.91 28.55 -32.12
C ILE A 115 67.37 27.44 -31.22
N LEU A 116 68.22 26.51 -30.77
CA LEU A 116 67.83 25.43 -29.87
C LEU A 116 67.20 25.95 -28.56
N TYR A 117 67.80 26.96 -27.93
CA TYR A 117 67.31 27.52 -26.65
C TYR A 117 66.00 28.31 -26.81
N ILE A 118 65.84 29.05 -27.91
CA ILE A 118 64.59 29.76 -28.21
C ILE A 118 63.48 28.74 -28.53
N THR A 119 63.79 27.68 -29.28
CA THR A 119 62.83 26.62 -29.58
C THR A 119 62.40 25.85 -28.34
N THR A 120 63.29 25.56 -27.39
CA THR A 120 62.93 24.88 -26.14
C THR A 120 62.10 25.77 -25.22
N VAL A 121 62.40 27.07 -25.11
CA VAL A 121 61.59 28.01 -24.33
C VAL A 121 60.18 28.16 -24.93
N CYS A 122 60.06 28.30 -26.26
CA CYS A 122 58.76 28.33 -26.92
C CYS A 122 57.99 27.02 -26.73
N PHE A 123 58.65 25.86 -26.81
CA PHE A 123 58.00 24.57 -26.60
C PHE A 123 57.50 24.39 -25.16
N CYS A 124 58.29 24.81 -24.17
CA CYS A 124 57.88 24.80 -22.77
C CYS A 124 56.71 25.75 -22.51
N ALA A 125 56.72 26.96 -23.10
CA ALA A 125 55.60 27.90 -22.97
C ALA A 125 54.32 27.34 -23.61
N LEU A 126 54.43 26.68 -24.77
CA LEU A 126 53.31 26.07 -25.47
C LEU A 126 52.73 24.88 -24.69
N LEU A 127 53.58 24.04 -24.08
CA LEU A 127 53.16 22.99 -23.15
C LEU A 127 52.43 23.54 -21.93
N LEU A 128 52.92 24.64 -21.35
CA LEU A 128 52.30 25.27 -20.19
C LEU A 128 50.89 25.82 -20.53
N VAL A 129 50.73 26.41 -21.71
CA VAL A 129 49.41 26.83 -22.22
C VAL A 129 48.48 25.64 -22.43
N ILE A 130 48.97 24.52 -23.00
CA ILE A 130 48.17 23.30 -23.15
C ILE A 130 47.73 22.74 -21.80
N ILE A 131 48.61 22.74 -20.79
CA ILE A 131 48.29 22.27 -19.43
C ILE A 131 47.25 23.18 -18.78
N VAL A 132 47.40 24.50 -18.89
CA VAL A 132 46.41 25.46 -18.37
C VAL A 132 45.06 25.30 -19.07
N MET A 133 45.05 25.08 -20.38
CA MET A 133 43.83 24.77 -21.13
C MET A 133 43.24 23.43 -20.69
N MET A 134 44.04 22.38 -20.50
CA MET A 134 43.56 21.09 -19.99
C MET A 134 42.99 21.18 -18.57
N ILE A 135 43.50 22.07 -17.71
CA ILE A 135 42.98 22.30 -16.37
C ILE A 135 41.71 23.17 -16.41
N ALA A 136 41.68 24.22 -17.24
CA ALA A 136 40.52 25.10 -17.39
C ALA A 136 39.34 24.42 -18.11
N PHE A 137 39.63 23.46 -19.00
CA PHE A 137 38.65 22.60 -19.67
C PHE A 137 38.59 21.19 -19.07
N TRP A 138 39.19 20.96 -17.89
CA TRP A 138 39.01 19.69 -17.20
C TRP A 138 37.52 19.64 -16.84
N PRO A 139 36.73 18.67 -17.35
CA PRO A 139 35.35 18.55 -16.92
C PRO A 139 35.35 18.42 -15.39
N ASP A 140 34.60 19.29 -14.72
CA ASP A 140 34.33 19.14 -13.29
C ASP A 140 33.95 17.69 -13.08
N VAL A 141 34.75 16.96 -12.29
CA VAL A 141 34.48 15.55 -11.99
C VAL A 141 33.05 15.52 -11.49
N PRO A 142 32.13 14.96 -12.27
CA PRO A 142 30.72 15.13 -11.99
C PRO A 142 30.46 14.50 -10.62
N PHE A 143 29.53 15.11 -9.87
CA PHE A 143 29.22 14.78 -8.46
C PHE A 143 29.11 13.25 -8.23
N TYR A 144 28.75 12.51 -9.28
CA TYR A 144 28.63 11.07 -9.29
C TYR A 144 29.91 10.24 -9.04
N PHE A 145 31.10 10.81 -9.13
CA PHE A 145 32.34 10.13 -8.75
C PHE A 145 32.82 10.45 -7.33
N ARG A 146 32.20 11.40 -6.61
CA ARG A 146 32.65 11.88 -5.29
C ARG A 146 31.79 11.40 -4.11
N ALA A 147 30.50 11.10 -4.32
CA ALA A 147 29.61 10.71 -3.24
C ALA A 147 29.86 9.29 -2.72
N GLU A 148 29.76 9.11 -1.40
CA GLU A 148 29.97 7.82 -0.72
C GLU A 148 28.88 6.80 -1.05
N LEU A 149 29.24 5.51 -1.06
CA LEU A 149 28.29 4.41 -1.27
C LEU A 149 27.53 4.10 0.02
N CYS A 150 26.20 3.93 -0.10
CA CYS A 150 25.42 3.36 0.97
C CYS A 150 25.65 1.84 1.03
N LEU A 151 26.39 1.39 2.04
CA LEU A 151 26.65 -0.03 2.29
C LEU A 151 25.79 -0.58 3.44
N GLU A 152 24.84 0.22 3.94
CA GLU A 152 23.88 -0.24 4.94
C GLU A 152 22.96 -1.31 4.34
N LYS A 153 22.53 -2.25 5.19
CA LYS A 153 21.72 -3.41 4.78
C LYS A 153 20.51 -2.99 3.96
N GLU A 154 19.84 -1.94 4.39
CA GLU A 154 18.59 -1.46 3.80
C GLU A 154 18.81 -0.89 2.40
N CYS A 155 19.87 -0.09 2.19
CA CYS A 155 20.24 0.37 0.85
C CYS A 155 20.60 -0.78 -0.09
N VAL A 156 21.37 -1.75 0.40
CA VAL A 156 21.76 -2.92 -0.41
C VAL A 156 20.51 -3.71 -0.83
N GLN A 157 19.59 -3.96 0.09
CA GLN A 157 18.33 -4.67 -0.20
C GLN A 157 17.48 -3.95 -1.26
N THR A 158 17.32 -2.62 -1.16
CA THR A 158 16.55 -1.87 -2.16
C THR A 158 17.24 -1.83 -3.51
N SER A 159 18.56 -1.63 -3.53
CA SER A 159 19.31 -1.67 -4.78
C SER A 159 19.22 -3.03 -5.46
N GLN A 160 19.26 -4.12 -4.67
CA GLN A 160 19.09 -5.48 -5.15
C GLN A 160 17.72 -5.66 -5.78
N GLN A 161 16.63 -5.26 -5.09
CA GLN A 161 15.27 -5.40 -5.63
C GLN A 161 15.10 -4.62 -6.95
N LEU A 162 15.54 -3.35 -7.01
CA LEU A 162 15.43 -2.55 -8.24
C LEU A 162 16.17 -3.20 -9.41
N LEU A 163 17.37 -3.73 -9.17
CA LEU A 163 18.22 -4.39 -10.16
C LEU A 163 17.70 -5.77 -10.58
N LEU A 164 17.08 -6.51 -9.66
CA LEU A 164 16.52 -7.83 -9.95
C LEU A 164 15.32 -7.74 -10.88
N TRP A 165 14.54 -6.66 -10.83
CA TRP A 165 13.36 -6.50 -11.68
C TRP A 165 13.68 -5.81 -13.01
N ALA A 166 14.64 -4.88 -13.01
CA ALA A 166 15.06 -4.16 -14.21
C ALA A 166 15.90 -5.03 -15.16
N ASN A 167 15.77 -4.80 -16.47
CA ASN A 167 16.67 -5.33 -17.49
C ASN A 167 17.49 -4.19 -18.10
N ILE A 168 18.59 -3.82 -17.45
CA ILE A 168 19.43 -2.66 -17.84
C ILE A 168 20.09 -2.85 -19.22
N SER A 169 20.10 -4.06 -19.78
CA SER A 169 20.62 -4.33 -21.12
C SER A 169 19.73 -3.77 -22.24
N LYS A 170 18.49 -3.40 -21.92
CA LYS A 170 17.48 -2.96 -22.88
C LYS A 170 17.42 -1.45 -22.96
N ASN A 171 17.00 -0.94 -24.12
CA ASN A 171 16.95 0.50 -24.34
C ASN A 171 15.72 1.10 -23.65
N PRO A 172 15.89 2.08 -22.74
CA PRO A 172 14.79 2.66 -21.98
C PRO A 172 13.81 3.48 -22.81
N CYS A 173 14.15 3.89 -24.04
CA CYS A 173 13.27 4.70 -24.89
C CYS A 173 12.42 3.85 -25.85
N HIS A 174 12.89 2.66 -26.24
CA HIS A 174 12.20 1.78 -27.19
C HIS A 174 11.51 0.60 -26.49
N ASP A 175 12.17 -0.01 -25.51
CA ASP A 175 11.69 -1.17 -24.78
C ASP A 175 11.51 -0.81 -23.29
N THR A 176 10.68 0.21 -23.03
CA THR A 176 10.50 0.84 -21.71
C THR A 176 10.08 -0.16 -20.63
N TYR A 177 9.09 -0.98 -20.94
CA TYR A 177 8.58 -2.02 -20.04
C TYR A 177 9.65 -3.05 -19.71
N GLU A 178 10.31 -3.58 -20.75
CA GLU A 178 11.38 -4.56 -20.58
C GLU A 178 12.55 -3.97 -19.78
N TRP A 179 12.91 -2.71 -20.01
CA TRP A 179 13.96 -2.03 -19.25
C TRP A 179 13.64 -1.93 -17.75
N ALA A 180 12.41 -1.57 -17.38
CA ALA A 180 12.02 -1.39 -15.98
C ALA A 180 11.63 -2.72 -15.29
N CYS A 181 10.98 -3.62 -16.01
CA CYS A 181 10.24 -4.78 -15.48
C CYS A 181 10.62 -6.12 -16.13
N GLY A 182 11.54 -6.18 -17.09
CA GLY A 182 11.78 -7.38 -17.91
C GLY A 182 12.22 -8.64 -17.14
N ASN A 183 12.72 -8.49 -15.92
CA ASN A 183 13.03 -9.63 -15.04
C ASN A 183 11.97 -9.90 -13.97
N PHE A 184 10.93 -9.08 -13.86
CA PHE A 184 9.90 -9.18 -12.82
C PHE A 184 9.11 -10.50 -12.89
N GLU A 185 8.69 -10.91 -14.08
CA GLU A 185 8.01 -12.20 -14.29
C GLU A 185 8.90 -13.38 -13.91
N ARG A 186 10.18 -13.32 -14.30
CA ARG A 186 11.15 -14.38 -13.97
C ARG A 186 11.40 -14.46 -12.46
N GLU A 187 11.52 -13.32 -11.78
CA GLU A 187 11.69 -13.27 -10.33
C GLU A 187 10.45 -13.82 -9.60
N TYR A 188 9.25 -13.55 -10.12
CA TYR A 188 8.02 -14.15 -9.61
C TYR A 188 8.03 -15.68 -9.74
N ALA A 189 8.42 -16.19 -10.92
CA ALA A 189 8.52 -17.62 -11.17
C ALA A 189 9.62 -18.30 -10.32
N GLU A 190 10.77 -17.68 -10.12
CA GLU A 190 11.89 -18.31 -9.42
C GLU A 190 11.68 -18.45 -7.89
N ASN A 191 10.85 -17.60 -7.27
CA ASN A 191 10.70 -17.53 -5.81
C ASN A 191 9.51 -18.33 -5.25
N ASP A 192 8.93 -19.24 -6.03
CA ASP A 192 7.79 -20.08 -5.63
C ASP A 192 6.56 -19.32 -5.10
N TYR A 193 6.37 -18.06 -5.51
CA TYR A 193 5.15 -17.28 -5.21
C TYR A 193 3.89 -17.81 -5.93
N TYR A 194 4.00 -18.96 -6.61
CA TYR A 194 2.99 -19.61 -7.46
C TYR A 194 1.64 -19.88 -6.79
N VAL A 195 1.54 -19.81 -5.47
CA VAL A 195 0.29 -20.07 -4.74
C VAL A 195 -0.57 -18.80 -4.59
N ILE A 196 -0.05 -17.62 -4.99
CA ILE A 196 -0.74 -16.33 -4.86
C ILE A 196 -1.11 -15.85 -6.24
N LYS A 197 -2.41 -15.92 -6.54
CA LYS A 197 -2.89 -15.75 -7.90
C LYS A 197 -4.28 -15.10 -7.94
N ARG A 198 -4.33 -13.77 -7.98
CA ARG A 198 -5.54 -13.01 -8.30
C ARG A 198 -5.29 -12.22 -9.56
N GLY A 199 -5.63 -12.78 -10.72
CA GLY A 199 -5.61 -12.11 -12.03
C GLY A 199 -4.22 -11.72 -12.53
N GLU A 200 -3.56 -10.78 -11.85
CA GLU A 200 -2.23 -10.26 -12.14
C GLU A 200 -1.36 -10.16 -10.87
N TRP A 201 -0.05 -10.39 -11.02
CA TRP A 201 0.94 -10.21 -9.98
C TRP A 201 1.59 -8.87 -10.26
N ASN A 202 1.47 -7.94 -9.34
CA ASN A 202 1.97 -6.59 -9.48
C ASN A 202 2.72 -6.15 -8.22
N TYR A 203 3.21 -4.91 -8.21
CA TYR A 203 3.92 -4.35 -7.05
C TYR A 203 3.06 -4.38 -5.78
N LYS A 204 1.76 -4.06 -5.88
CA LYS A 204 0.81 -4.01 -4.76
C LYS A 204 0.62 -5.39 -4.15
N THR A 205 0.41 -6.43 -4.96
CA THR A 205 0.29 -7.82 -4.48
C THR A 205 1.58 -8.34 -3.87
N TYR A 206 2.74 -7.96 -4.43
CA TYR A 206 4.05 -8.27 -3.85
C TYR A 206 4.22 -7.66 -2.46
N ASN A 207 3.87 -6.38 -2.29
CA ASN A 207 3.91 -5.72 -0.98
C ASN A 207 2.95 -6.36 0.03
N GLU A 208 1.71 -6.63 -0.38
CA GLU A 208 0.73 -7.28 0.48
C GLU A 208 1.23 -8.65 0.96
N TYR A 209 1.85 -9.43 0.07
CA TYR A 209 2.46 -10.69 0.45
C TYR A 209 3.56 -10.51 1.50
N GLU A 210 4.49 -9.59 1.28
CA GLU A 210 5.59 -9.32 2.23
C GLU A 210 5.04 -8.87 3.60
N GLU A 211 4.01 -8.02 3.61
CA GLU A 211 3.33 -7.58 4.84
C GLU A 211 2.67 -8.74 5.57
N LEU A 212 1.93 -9.60 4.85
CA LEU A 212 1.28 -10.78 5.44
C LEU A 212 2.30 -11.81 5.94
N ASN A 213 3.43 -11.97 5.26
CA ASN A 213 4.50 -12.87 5.67
C ASN A 213 5.20 -12.36 6.95
N GLU A 214 5.49 -11.05 7.02
CA GLU A 214 6.03 -10.44 8.24
C GLU A 214 5.03 -10.50 9.40
N LEU A 215 3.73 -10.32 9.12
CA LEU A 215 2.66 -10.49 10.10
C LEU A 215 2.56 -11.93 10.59
N ASN A 216 2.62 -12.92 9.69
CA ASN A 216 2.64 -14.33 10.02
C ASN A 216 3.81 -14.65 10.98
N ARG A 217 5.00 -14.14 10.66
CA ARG A 217 6.17 -14.27 11.53
C ARG A 217 5.96 -13.58 12.87
N PHE A 218 5.37 -12.40 12.90
CA PHE A 218 5.04 -11.68 14.13
C PHE A 218 4.07 -12.47 15.01
N ILE A 219 2.97 -12.97 14.45
CA ILE A 219 1.98 -13.80 15.16
C ILE A 219 2.65 -15.04 15.76
N SER A 220 3.55 -15.69 15.02
CA SER A 220 4.28 -16.87 15.52
C SER A 220 5.20 -16.59 16.72
N MET A 221 5.60 -15.34 16.94
CA MET A 221 6.40 -14.93 18.09
C MET A 221 5.56 -14.55 19.31
N LEU A 222 4.24 -14.44 19.18
CA LEU A 222 3.36 -14.12 20.30
C LEU A 222 3.30 -15.30 21.29
N PRO A 223 3.24 -15.00 22.61
CA PRO A 223 3.22 -16.05 23.63
C PRO A 223 1.96 -16.93 23.48
N SER A 224 2.17 -18.24 23.30
CA SER A 224 1.07 -19.21 23.17
C SER A 224 0.33 -19.48 24.48
N SER A 225 0.96 -19.19 25.63
CA SER A 225 0.43 -19.38 26.98
C SER A 225 0.42 -18.05 27.73
N GLY A 226 -0.64 -17.27 27.54
CA GLY A 226 -0.92 -16.05 28.31
C GLY A 226 -2.11 -16.24 29.25
N ALA A 227 -2.37 -15.26 30.11
CA ALA A 227 -3.64 -15.18 30.80
C ALA A 227 -4.77 -15.17 29.75
N SER A 228 -5.86 -15.90 30.01
CA SER A 228 -7.09 -15.75 29.22
C SER A 228 -7.43 -14.26 29.15
N TYR A 229 -7.85 -13.76 27.98
CA TYR A 229 -8.32 -12.38 27.75
C TYR A 229 -7.26 -11.29 27.51
N THR A 230 -6.00 -11.61 27.17
CA THR A 230 -5.08 -10.60 26.62
C THR A 230 -5.23 -10.45 25.11
N VAL A 231 -4.84 -9.29 24.57
CA VAL A 231 -4.93 -8.98 23.13
C VAL A 231 -4.07 -9.93 22.30
N GLU A 232 -2.89 -10.30 22.81
CA GLU A 232 -1.99 -11.28 22.18
C GLU A 232 -2.62 -12.68 22.12
N SER A 233 -3.32 -13.08 23.19
CA SER A 233 -4.03 -14.36 23.24
C SER A 233 -5.21 -14.38 22.26
N MET A 234 -5.90 -13.25 22.08
CA MET A 234 -7.01 -13.10 21.14
C MET A 234 -6.52 -13.25 19.69
N ILE A 235 -5.43 -12.56 19.31
CA ILE A 235 -4.80 -12.70 17.99
C ILE A 235 -4.38 -14.15 17.75
N SER A 236 -3.66 -14.74 18.71
CA SER A 236 -3.14 -16.11 18.58
C SER A 236 -4.28 -17.14 18.48
N SER A 237 -5.37 -16.92 19.22
CA SER A 237 -6.56 -17.79 19.18
C SER A 237 -7.30 -17.68 17.85
N LEU A 238 -7.54 -16.47 17.34
CA LEU A 238 -8.18 -16.25 16.05
C LEU A 238 -7.38 -16.88 14.91
N TYR A 239 -6.07 -16.65 14.88
CA TYR A 239 -5.18 -17.22 13.88
C TYR A 239 -5.18 -18.76 13.92
N ARG A 240 -5.12 -19.35 15.12
CA ARG A 240 -5.19 -20.81 15.30
C ARG A 240 -6.52 -21.38 14.82
N SER A 241 -7.63 -20.79 15.25
CA SER A 241 -8.98 -21.22 14.86
C SER A 241 -9.18 -21.18 13.34
N CYS A 242 -8.67 -20.14 12.67
CA CYS A 242 -8.69 -20.07 11.21
C CYS A 242 -7.89 -21.20 10.55
N ARG A 243 -6.71 -21.54 11.09
CA ARG A 243 -5.89 -22.62 10.53
C ARG A 243 -6.52 -24.00 10.70
N GLU A 244 -7.38 -24.16 11.68
CA GLU A 244 -8.09 -25.41 12.00
C GLU A 244 -9.43 -25.56 11.25
N ILE A 245 -9.82 -24.61 10.38
CA ILE A 245 -11.05 -24.69 9.57
C ILE A 245 -11.14 -26.00 8.77
N ASP A 246 -9.99 -26.55 8.34
CA ASP A 246 -9.93 -27.81 7.58
C ASP A 246 -10.41 -29.03 8.35
N THR A 247 -10.58 -28.93 9.67
CA THR A 247 -11.14 -30.00 10.50
C THR A 247 -12.68 -30.03 10.49
N LEU A 248 -13.33 -29.02 9.91
CA LEU A 248 -14.78 -28.92 9.88
C LEU A 248 -15.37 -29.83 8.79
N ASP A 249 -16.17 -30.80 9.21
CA ASP A 249 -16.85 -31.71 8.29
C ASP A 249 -18.02 -31.03 7.57
N LYS A 250 -18.38 -31.56 6.39
CA LYS A 250 -19.57 -31.11 5.64
C LYS A 250 -20.85 -31.15 6.48
N SER A 251 -21.08 -32.22 7.24
CA SER A 251 -22.30 -32.37 8.05
C SER A 251 -22.43 -31.30 9.14
N GLN A 252 -21.31 -30.90 9.75
CA GLN A 252 -21.26 -29.80 10.70
C GLN A 252 -21.50 -28.46 10.00
N SER A 253 -20.95 -28.26 8.81
CA SER A 253 -21.21 -27.06 7.99
C SER A 253 -22.67 -26.93 7.60
N ASP A 254 -23.32 -28.02 7.19
CA ASP A 254 -24.75 -28.04 6.86
C ASP A 254 -25.61 -27.66 8.07
N LEU A 255 -25.24 -28.15 9.26
CA LEU A 255 -25.92 -27.81 10.51
C LEU A 255 -25.77 -26.32 10.82
N LEU A 256 -24.56 -25.77 10.69
CA LEU A 256 -24.28 -24.35 10.93
C LEU A 256 -25.03 -23.44 9.95
N LEU A 257 -25.05 -23.80 8.65
CA LEU A 257 -25.83 -23.09 7.64
C LEU A 257 -27.33 -23.16 7.94
N LYS A 258 -27.86 -24.34 8.25
CA LYS A 258 -29.28 -24.49 8.61
C LYS A 258 -29.65 -23.70 9.86
N LYS A 259 -28.77 -23.67 10.87
CA LYS A 259 -28.92 -22.84 12.07
C LYS A 259 -28.99 -21.36 11.70
N ALA A 260 -28.05 -20.86 10.88
CA ALA A 260 -28.03 -19.47 10.44
C ALA A 260 -29.28 -19.10 9.62
N ILE A 261 -29.67 -19.97 8.67
CA ILE A 261 -30.88 -19.83 7.85
C ILE A 261 -32.14 -19.74 8.73
N ASN A 262 -32.24 -20.55 9.78
CA ASN A 262 -33.38 -20.53 10.70
C ASN A 262 -33.46 -19.21 11.51
N PHE A 263 -32.33 -18.58 11.84
CA PHE A 263 -32.32 -17.27 12.49
C PHE A 263 -32.84 -16.14 11.58
N VAL A 264 -32.69 -16.27 10.26
CA VAL A 264 -33.24 -15.33 9.25
C VAL A 264 -34.57 -15.79 8.66
N GLU A 265 -35.43 -16.38 9.50
CA GLU A 265 -36.82 -16.80 9.18
C GLU A 265 -36.94 -17.99 8.20
N GLY A 266 -35.85 -18.67 7.87
CA GLY A 266 -35.84 -19.92 7.13
C GLY A 266 -35.77 -19.80 5.60
N TRP A 267 -35.44 -20.92 4.95
CA TRP A 267 -35.36 -21.04 3.49
C TRP A 267 -36.46 -21.96 2.96
N GLN A 268 -37.26 -21.44 2.03
CA GLN A 268 -38.40 -22.15 1.44
C GLN A 268 -38.06 -23.49 0.78
N ALA A 269 -36.80 -23.69 0.38
CA ALA A 269 -36.36 -24.92 -0.28
C ALA A 269 -36.45 -26.13 0.67
N PHE A 270 -36.45 -25.88 1.98
CA PHE A 270 -36.64 -26.94 2.97
C PHE A 270 -38.12 -27.14 3.28
N ARG A 271 -38.55 -28.41 3.26
CA ARG A 271 -39.94 -28.80 3.56
C ARG A 271 -40.38 -28.44 4.98
N ASP A 272 -39.43 -28.40 5.92
CA ASP A 272 -39.66 -28.10 7.34
C ASP A 272 -39.65 -26.59 7.65
N SER A 273 -39.49 -25.73 6.63
CA SER A 273 -39.46 -24.28 6.80
C SER A 273 -40.87 -23.67 6.95
N ILE A 274 -40.91 -22.43 7.46
CA ILE A 274 -42.15 -21.64 7.52
C ILE A 274 -42.74 -21.54 6.11
N ARG A 275 -44.02 -21.87 5.96
CA ARG A 275 -44.72 -21.71 4.67
C ARG A 275 -44.57 -20.26 4.20
N LEU A 276 -44.16 -20.07 2.94
CA LEU A 276 -43.99 -18.76 2.28
C LEU A 276 -45.14 -17.78 2.52
N GLN A 277 -46.37 -18.28 2.65
CA GLN A 277 -47.54 -17.47 2.93
C GLN A 277 -47.38 -16.64 4.22
N ASN A 278 -46.84 -17.25 5.28
CA ASN A 278 -46.62 -16.64 6.58
C ASN A 278 -45.24 -15.99 6.72
N TRP A 279 -44.38 -16.14 5.72
CA TRP A 279 -43.04 -15.57 5.74
C TRP A 279 -43.07 -14.07 5.41
N GLU A 280 -42.36 -13.28 6.22
CA GLU A 280 -42.29 -11.83 6.10
C GLU A 280 -40.85 -11.39 5.81
N TYR A 281 -40.62 -10.92 4.58
CA TYR A 281 -39.29 -10.51 4.14
C TYR A 281 -38.72 -9.34 4.97
N LYS A 282 -39.58 -8.44 5.48
CA LYS A 282 -39.15 -7.31 6.31
C LYS A 282 -38.43 -7.78 7.57
N LYS A 283 -38.99 -8.77 8.26
CA LYS A 283 -38.40 -9.36 9.46
C LYS A 283 -37.10 -10.11 9.14
N ALA A 284 -37.11 -10.92 8.08
CA ALA A 284 -35.93 -11.66 7.63
C ALA A 284 -34.76 -10.71 7.29
N LEU A 285 -35.05 -9.59 6.61
CA LEU A 285 -34.06 -8.59 6.24
C LEU A 285 -33.47 -7.88 7.46
N VAL A 286 -34.31 -7.46 8.42
CA VAL A 286 -33.86 -6.85 9.67
C VAL A 286 -32.96 -7.80 10.46
N HIS A 287 -33.33 -9.08 10.58
CA HIS A 287 -32.51 -10.08 11.25
C HIS A 287 -31.16 -10.31 10.54
N LEU A 288 -31.18 -10.41 9.21
CA LEU A 288 -29.96 -10.59 8.42
C LEU A 288 -28.97 -9.43 8.64
N GLN A 289 -29.46 -8.19 8.59
CA GLN A 289 -28.64 -6.99 8.79
C GLN A 289 -28.17 -6.85 10.26
N ALA A 290 -29.05 -7.05 11.24
CA ALA A 290 -28.72 -6.85 12.65
C ALA A 290 -27.81 -7.93 13.24
N ILE A 291 -27.96 -9.19 12.80
CA ILE A 291 -27.22 -10.35 13.35
C ILE A 291 -25.93 -10.60 12.56
N TYR A 292 -25.97 -10.55 11.23
CA TYR A 292 -24.84 -10.94 10.38
C TYR A 292 -24.14 -9.76 9.69
N GLY A 293 -24.73 -8.56 9.67
CA GLY A 293 -24.15 -7.41 8.98
C GLY A 293 -24.14 -7.54 7.48
N ILE A 294 -25.10 -8.28 6.93
CA ILE A 294 -25.22 -8.54 5.50
C ILE A 294 -26.35 -7.68 4.95
N PHE A 295 -26.05 -6.90 3.92
CA PHE A 295 -26.90 -5.81 3.46
C PHE A 295 -27.40 -6.01 2.01
N PRO A 296 -28.36 -6.92 1.76
CA PRO A 296 -29.01 -6.97 0.47
C PRO A 296 -29.94 -5.75 0.29
N TYR A 297 -30.07 -5.26 -0.95
CA TYR A 297 -30.82 -4.06 -1.36
C TYR A 297 -30.26 -2.72 -0.91
N TYR A 298 -30.05 -2.52 0.40
CA TYR A 298 -29.49 -1.29 0.94
C TYR A 298 -28.54 -1.57 2.08
N LYS A 299 -27.49 -0.76 2.15
CA LYS A 299 -26.42 -0.83 3.13
C LYS A 299 -26.51 0.32 4.11
N VAL A 300 -26.26 0.00 5.39
CA VAL A 300 -26.24 0.97 6.48
C VAL A 300 -24.80 1.19 6.91
N SER A 301 -24.31 2.42 6.81
CA SER A 301 -23.00 2.82 7.30
C SER A 301 -23.12 4.09 8.17
N VAL A 302 -21.99 4.51 8.76
CA VAL A 302 -21.90 5.77 9.52
C VAL A 302 -20.67 6.53 9.01
N GLU A 303 -20.91 7.69 8.41
CA GLU A 303 -19.88 8.50 7.76
C GLU A 303 -19.96 9.97 8.20
N ASN A 304 -18.96 10.75 7.80
CA ASN A 304 -18.85 12.18 8.12
C ASN A 304 -19.73 13.02 7.18
N ARG A 305 -20.46 13.99 7.72
CA ARG A 305 -21.22 14.94 6.88
C ARG A 305 -20.29 15.87 6.11
N PHE A 306 -20.64 16.22 4.86
CA PHE A 306 -19.88 17.22 4.09
C PHE A 306 -20.08 18.65 4.62
N ASN A 307 -21.32 19.04 4.94
CA ASN A 307 -21.66 20.38 5.44
C ASN A 307 -21.22 20.62 6.89
N LYS A 308 -21.10 19.56 7.68
CA LYS A 308 -20.71 19.58 9.09
C LYS A 308 -19.69 18.48 9.36
N PRO A 309 -18.42 18.67 9.00
CA PRO A 309 -17.41 17.61 9.07
C PRO A 309 -17.20 17.04 10.48
N HIS A 310 -17.60 17.77 11.54
CA HIS A 310 -17.50 17.33 12.93
C HIS A 310 -18.65 16.46 13.43
N GLU A 311 -19.64 16.16 12.58
CA GLU A 311 -20.79 15.32 12.93
C GLU A 311 -20.84 14.09 12.02
N TYR A 312 -20.99 12.91 12.64
CA TYR A 312 -21.31 11.68 11.92
C TYR A 312 -22.81 11.63 11.59
N ILE A 313 -23.14 10.97 10.49
CA ILE A 313 -24.53 10.70 10.08
C ILE A 313 -24.66 9.25 9.64
N ILE A 314 -25.83 8.67 9.90
CA ILE A 314 -26.20 7.37 9.33
C ILE A 314 -26.35 7.55 7.83
N THR A 315 -25.65 6.73 7.07
CA THR A 315 -25.61 6.76 5.61
C THR A 315 -26.28 5.52 5.05
N LEU A 316 -27.15 5.72 4.06
CA LEU A 316 -27.77 4.66 3.29
C LEU A 316 -27.19 4.64 1.88
N ASP A 317 -26.65 3.48 1.51
CA ASP A 317 -26.12 3.21 0.19
C ASP A 317 -26.80 2.00 -0.46
N GLU A 318 -26.51 1.77 -1.74
CA GLU A 318 -26.91 0.57 -2.44
C GLU A 318 -26.35 -0.69 -1.76
N GLY A 319 -27.18 -1.73 -1.70
CA GLY A 319 -26.82 -3.01 -1.11
C GLY A 319 -25.98 -3.87 -2.05
N GLU A 320 -25.50 -4.97 -1.50
CA GLU A 320 -24.60 -5.88 -2.20
C GLU A 320 -25.34 -6.81 -3.17
N ILE A 321 -24.65 -7.15 -4.26
CA ILE A 321 -25.07 -8.10 -5.31
C ILE A 321 -24.10 -9.28 -5.38
N GLY A 322 -24.46 -10.35 -6.08
CA GLY A 322 -23.68 -11.59 -6.12
C GLY A 322 -22.43 -11.54 -6.99
N LEU A 323 -22.47 -10.84 -8.13
CA LEU A 323 -21.32 -10.64 -9.01
C LEU A 323 -20.48 -9.43 -8.56
N PRO A 324 -19.17 -9.38 -8.90
CA PRO A 324 -18.29 -8.29 -8.47
C PRO A 324 -18.73 -6.90 -8.92
N ASP A 325 -19.34 -6.81 -10.11
CA ASP A 325 -19.79 -5.56 -10.70
C ASP A 325 -21.09 -5.75 -11.49
N ARG A 326 -21.83 -4.66 -11.66
CA ARG A 326 -23.09 -4.61 -12.41
C ARG A 326 -22.93 -4.92 -13.88
N TYR A 327 -21.78 -4.58 -14.44
CA TYR A 327 -21.38 -4.88 -15.81
C TYR A 327 -21.65 -6.35 -16.17
N PHE A 328 -21.36 -7.29 -15.26
CA PHE A 328 -21.55 -8.71 -15.55
C PHE A 328 -23.02 -9.16 -15.66
N TYR A 329 -24.00 -8.32 -15.31
CA TYR A 329 -25.42 -8.63 -15.51
C TYR A 329 -25.95 -8.18 -16.88
N SER A 330 -25.27 -7.27 -17.59
CA SER A 330 -25.67 -6.80 -18.92
C SER A 330 -25.06 -7.62 -20.06
N ILE A 331 -23.91 -8.27 -19.83
CA ILE A 331 -23.20 -9.08 -20.83
C ILE A 331 -23.89 -10.41 -21.20
N ASP A 332 -23.33 -11.11 -22.19
CA ASP A 332 -23.82 -12.40 -22.67
C ASP A 332 -23.85 -13.46 -21.55
N SER A 333 -24.92 -14.25 -21.52
CA SER A 333 -25.10 -15.34 -20.57
C SER A 333 -24.08 -16.47 -20.72
N ASN A 334 -23.42 -16.56 -21.89
CA ASN A 334 -22.35 -17.51 -22.15
C ASN A 334 -20.99 -17.08 -21.60
N ASP A 335 -20.86 -15.83 -21.11
CA ASP A 335 -19.64 -15.35 -20.49
C ASP A 335 -19.20 -16.30 -19.35
N GLU A 336 -17.89 -16.50 -19.23
CA GLU A 336 -17.31 -17.43 -18.27
C GLU A 336 -17.64 -17.07 -16.83
N ILE A 337 -17.66 -15.78 -16.48
CA ILE A 337 -17.94 -15.29 -15.13
C ILE A 337 -19.42 -15.50 -14.80
N VAL A 338 -20.31 -15.15 -15.73
CA VAL A 338 -21.76 -15.35 -15.57
C VAL A 338 -22.08 -16.83 -15.40
N ARG A 339 -21.48 -17.69 -16.22
CA ARG A 339 -21.64 -19.15 -16.11
C ARG A 339 -21.07 -19.67 -14.80
N GLY A 340 -19.88 -19.24 -14.41
CA GLY A 340 -19.24 -19.60 -13.15
C GLY A 340 -20.10 -19.23 -11.94
N TYR A 341 -20.74 -18.06 -11.98
CA TYR A 341 -21.64 -17.61 -10.93
C TYR A 341 -22.92 -18.46 -10.84
N LYS A 342 -23.54 -18.79 -11.97
CA LYS A 342 -24.69 -19.71 -12.00
C LYS A 342 -24.33 -21.10 -11.49
N LEU A 343 -23.13 -21.60 -11.81
CA LEU A 343 -22.62 -22.87 -11.30
C LEU A 343 -22.42 -22.83 -9.78
N LEU A 344 -21.86 -21.75 -9.25
CA LEU A 344 -21.74 -21.53 -7.79
C LEU A 344 -23.10 -21.60 -7.10
N LEU A 345 -24.11 -20.90 -7.62
CA LEU A 345 -25.49 -20.92 -7.09
C LEU A 345 -26.08 -22.34 -7.11
N ARG A 346 -25.94 -23.03 -8.24
CA ARG A 346 -26.45 -24.40 -8.43
C ARG A 346 -25.78 -25.38 -7.47
N ASP A 347 -24.45 -25.37 -7.44
CA ASP A 347 -23.67 -26.33 -6.66
C ASP A 347 -23.82 -26.09 -5.15
N PHE A 348 -24.03 -24.83 -4.73
CA PHE A 348 -24.45 -24.50 -3.37
C PHE A 348 -25.79 -25.17 -3.02
N ALA A 349 -26.80 -25.02 -3.88
CA ALA A 349 -28.11 -25.63 -3.68
C ALA A 349 -28.02 -27.17 -3.61
N ILE A 350 -27.24 -27.78 -4.50
CA ILE A 350 -26.98 -29.23 -4.48
C ILE A 350 -26.30 -29.64 -3.18
N ASN A 351 -25.30 -28.89 -2.71
CA ASN A 351 -24.61 -29.19 -1.46
C ASN A 351 -25.53 -29.15 -0.24
N MET A 352 -26.54 -28.27 -0.25
CA MET A 352 -27.58 -28.20 0.78
C MET A 352 -28.69 -29.27 0.64
N GLY A 353 -28.56 -30.18 -0.32
CA GLY A 353 -29.47 -31.32 -0.53
C GLY A 353 -30.63 -31.07 -1.49
N ILE A 354 -30.58 -30.00 -2.30
CA ILE A 354 -31.58 -29.72 -3.33
C ILE A 354 -31.28 -30.58 -4.56
N VAL A 355 -32.34 -31.12 -5.19
CA VAL A 355 -32.20 -31.94 -6.39
C VAL A 355 -31.69 -31.10 -7.56
N SER A 356 -30.77 -31.64 -8.37
CA SER A 356 -30.12 -30.92 -9.49
C SER A 356 -31.07 -30.06 -10.32
N ARG A 357 -32.21 -30.61 -10.76
CA ARG A 357 -33.19 -29.85 -11.58
C ARG A 357 -33.77 -28.63 -10.86
N GLU A 358 -34.01 -28.74 -9.56
CA GLU A 358 -34.49 -27.62 -8.74
C GLU A 358 -33.37 -26.62 -8.41
N ALA A 359 -32.13 -27.11 -8.29
CA ALA A 359 -30.95 -26.28 -8.10
C ALA A 359 -30.65 -25.42 -9.34
N ASP A 360 -30.83 -25.95 -10.55
CA ASP A 360 -30.71 -25.18 -11.80
C ASP A 360 -31.73 -24.04 -11.84
N LEU A 361 -32.99 -24.32 -11.49
CA LEU A 361 -34.04 -23.30 -11.40
C LEU A 361 -33.72 -22.25 -10.33
N PHE A 362 -33.19 -22.67 -9.18
CA PHE A 362 -32.77 -21.75 -8.12
C PHE A 362 -31.67 -20.79 -8.61
N ALA A 363 -30.66 -21.31 -9.33
CA ALA A 363 -29.59 -20.51 -9.88
C ALA A 363 -30.09 -19.48 -10.90
N ASP A 364 -30.95 -19.90 -11.82
CA ASP A 364 -31.54 -19.00 -12.82
C ASP A 364 -32.46 -17.96 -12.17
N GLU A 365 -33.30 -18.35 -11.20
CA GLU A 365 -34.19 -17.44 -10.48
C GLU A 365 -33.42 -16.34 -9.75
N ILE A 366 -32.34 -16.67 -9.04
CA ILE A 366 -31.51 -15.68 -8.34
C ILE A 366 -30.82 -14.76 -9.34
N PHE A 367 -30.18 -15.31 -10.36
CA PHE A 367 -29.48 -14.51 -11.36
C PHE A 367 -30.40 -13.50 -12.04
N HIS A 368 -31.61 -13.93 -12.44
CA HIS A 368 -32.59 -13.02 -13.06
C HIS A 368 -33.14 -11.99 -12.07
N TYR A 369 -33.30 -12.36 -10.80
CA TYR A 369 -33.74 -11.44 -9.77
C TYR A 369 -32.70 -10.36 -9.47
N GLU A 370 -31.41 -10.73 -9.35
CA GLU A 370 -30.31 -9.79 -9.20
C GLU A 370 -30.17 -8.90 -10.44
N LYS A 371 -30.25 -9.47 -11.65
CA LYS A 371 -30.26 -8.70 -12.91
C LYS A 371 -31.40 -7.67 -12.94
N ARG A 372 -32.58 -8.04 -12.42
CA ARG A 372 -33.72 -7.11 -12.31
C ARG A 372 -33.40 -5.95 -11.37
N ILE A 373 -32.80 -6.21 -10.21
CA ILE A 373 -32.35 -5.17 -9.27
C ILE A 373 -31.39 -4.22 -10.00
N VAL A 374 -30.31 -4.75 -10.59
CA VAL A 374 -29.28 -3.96 -11.29
C VAL A 374 -29.88 -3.09 -12.39
N THR A 375 -30.76 -3.65 -13.23
CA THR A 375 -31.40 -2.93 -14.34
C THR A 375 -32.20 -1.71 -13.85
N HIS A 376 -32.91 -1.84 -12.72
CA HIS A 376 -33.68 -0.71 -12.17
C HIS A 376 -32.75 0.38 -11.61
N ILE A 377 -31.67 -0.01 -10.91
CA ILE A 377 -30.71 0.96 -10.38
C ILE A 377 -30.02 1.71 -11.53
N ASP A 378 -29.59 1.00 -12.57
CA ASP A 378 -28.86 1.62 -13.69
C ASP A 378 -29.76 2.54 -14.52
N SER A 379 -31.06 2.23 -14.62
CA SER A 379 -32.04 3.12 -15.27
C SER A 379 -32.15 4.48 -14.58
N VAL A 380 -31.91 4.55 -13.27
CA VAL A 380 -31.89 5.80 -12.49
C VAL A 380 -30.56 6.52 -12.68
N LYS A 381 -29.44 5.81 -12.61
CA LYS A 381 -28.09 6.40 -12.71
C LYS A 381 -27.81 7.02 -14.08
N GLN A 382 -28.48 6.54 -15.13
CA GLN A 382 -28.40 7.12 -16.47
C GLN A 382 -29.29 8.35 -16.68
N SER A 383 -30.17 8.67 -15.73
CA SER A 383 -31.04 9.85 -15.81
C SER A 383 -30.31 11.11 -15.33
N ASP A 384 -30.43 12.20 -16.09
CA ASP A 384 -29.89 13.53 -15.74
C ASP A 384 -30.50 14.12 -14.45
N GLU A 385 -31.55 13.51 -13.89
CA GLU A 385 -32.25 13.95 -12.69
C GLU A 385 -31.70 13.35 -11.36
N SER A 386 -30.68 12.49 -11.40
CA SER A 386 -30.10 11.91 -10.17
C SER A 386 -29.32 12.97 -9.37
N LYS A 387 -29.80 13.23 -8.15
CA LYS A 387 -29.09 14.06 -7.15
C LYS A 387 -28.44 13.14 -6.13
N LEU A 388 -27.13 13.29 -5.96
CA LEU A 388 -26.34 12.50 -5.03
C LEU A 388 -26.28 13.15 -3.64
N ASN A 389 -26.14 12.32 -2.60
CA ASN A 389 -25.88 12.73 -1.22
C ASN A 389 -26.96 13.65 -0.61
N GLU A 390 -28.23 13.25 -0.68
CA GLU A 390 -29.34 14.00 -0.08
C GLU A 390 -29.57 13.64 1.39
N ILE A 391 -29.79 14.63 2.24
CA ILE A 391 -30.22 14.41 3.63
C ILE A 391 -31.75 14.29 3.65
N LYS A 392 -32.26 13.21 4.23
CA LYS A 392 -33.70 12.94 4.42
C LYS A 392 -33.98 12.54 5.85
N THR A 393 -35.21 12.71 6.29
CA THR A 393 -35.70 12.15 7.56
C THR A 393 -36.19 10.72 7.37
N LEU A 394 -36.23 9.93 8.45
CA LEU A 394 -36.81 8.59 8.39
C LEU A 394 -38.32 8.61 8.07
N ALA A 395 -39.04 9.65 8.49
CA ALA A 395 -40.43 9.88 8.08
C ALA A 395 -40.57 9.98 6.56
N GLU A 396 -39.71 10.77 5.91
CA GLU A 396 -39.70 10.90 4.45
C GLU A 396 -39.32 9.57 3.78
N MET A 397 -38.33 8.85 4.31
CA MET A 397 -37.91 7.57 3.76
C MET A 397 -39.00 6.49 3.82
N LYS A 398 -39.85 6.51 4.86
CA LYS A 398 -41.05 5.65 4.90
C LYS A 398 -42.01 5.91 3.73
N THR A 399 -42.07 7.14 3.23
CA THR A 399 -42.90 7.49 2.06
C THR A 399 -42.21 7.18 0.74
N ILE A 400 -40.89 7.36 0.67
CA ILE A 400 -40.10 7.15 -0.56
C ILE A 400 -39.91 5.65 -0.86
N ALA A 401 -39.60 4.87 0.17
CA ALA A 401 -39.29 3.44 0.05
C ALA A 401 -40.08 2.58 1.06
N PRO A 402 -41.43 2.58 1.01
CA PRO A 402 -42.29 1.91 2.00
C PRO A 402 -42.10 0.39 2.08
N SER A 403 -41.54 -0.22 1.04
CA SER A 403 -41.28 -1.66 1.00
C SER A 403 -40.01 -2.05 1.75
N LEU A 404 -39.10 -1.11 2.04
CA LEU A 404 -37.85 -1.38 2.74
C LEU A 404 -38.01 -1.09 4.25
N PRO A 405 -37.65 -2.03 5.15
CA PRO A 405 -37.79 -1.86 6.60
C PRO A 405 -36.63 -1.03 7.19
N ILE A 406 -36.39 0.17 6.65
CA ILE A 406 -35.22 1.00 7.00
C ILE A 406 -35.25 1.35 8.49
N MET A 407 -36.39 1.86 8.99
CA MET A 407 -36.54 2.25 10.40
C MET A 407 -36.27 1.08 11.35
N GLU A 408 -36.89 -0.06 11.08
CA GLU A 408 -36.77 -1.27 11.90
C GLU A 408 -35.32 -1.80 11.87
N SER A 409 -34.66 -1.69 10.71
CA SER A 409 -33.25 -2.09 10.57
C SER A 409 -32.34 -1.20 11.40
N LEU A 410 -32.52 0.12 11.34
CA LEU A 410 -31.73 1.06 12.12
C LEU A 410 -31.95 0.89 13.63
N GLN A 411 -33.19 0.63 14.06
CA GLN A 411 -33.50 0.35 15.46
C GLN A 411 -32.88 -0.97 15.95
N ALA A 412 -32.79 -1.98 15.09
CA ALA A 412 -32.17 -3.26 15.42
C ALA A 412 -30.63 -3.19 15.43
N ILE A 413 -30.03 -2.41 14.52
CA ILE A 413 -28.58 -2.24 14.42
C ILE A 413 -28.06 -1.31 15.54
N PHE A 414 -28.74 -0.20 15.80
CA PHE A 414 -28.35 0.84 16.76
C PHE A 414 -29.24 0.82 18.01
N SER A 415 -29.20 -0.29 18.75
CA SER A 415 -30.10 -0.53 19.88
C SER A 415 -29.91 0.41 21.08
N HIS A 416 -28.78 1.11 21.18
CA HIS A 416 -28.48 2.06 22.27
C HIS A 416 -28.68 3.52 21.86
N THR A 417 -29.13 3.77 20.64
CA THR A 417 -29.38 5.09 20.08
C THR A 417 -30.87 5.26 19.83
N LYS A 418 -31.42 6.42 20.22
CA LYS A 418 -32.84 6.70 20.04
C LYS A 418 -33.10 7.07 18.58
N ILE A 419 -33.47 6.07 17.77
CA ILE A 419 -33.89 6.28 16.38
C ILE A 419 -35.41 6.56 16.33
N SER A 420 -35.77 7.73 15.83
CA SER A 420 -37.15 8.22 15.69
C SER A 420 -37.43 8.72 14.28
N ASP A 421 -38.69 9.06 13.98
CA ASP A 421 -39.12 9.53 12.66
C ASP A 421 -38.41 10.82 12.21
N GLU A 422 -37.96 11.63 13.16
CA GLU A 422 -37.22 12.88 12.95
C GLU A 422 -35.72 12.66 12.71
N THR A 423 -35.22 11.43 12.81
CA THR A 423 -33.79 11.15 12.61
C THR A 423 -33.39 11.45 11.17
N GLU A 424 -32.40 12.32 11.00
CA GLU A 424 -31.80 12.63 9.71
C GLU A 424 -30.79 11.55 9.30
N ILE A 425 -30.89 11.14 8.04
CA ILE A 425 -29.98 10.19 7.40
C ILE A 425 -29.50 10.77 6.07
N LEU A 426 -28.30 10.39 5.65
CA LEU A 426 -27.77 10.70 4.33
C LEU A 426 -28.12 9.55 3.39
N VAL A 427 -28.75 9.85 2.26
CA VAL A 427 -29.09 8.88 1.22
C VAL A 427 -28.24 9.19 0.00
N ARG A 428 -27.46 8.20 -0.46
CA ARG A 428 -26.55 8.38 -1.60
C ARG A 428 -27.27 8.77 -2.88
N ASP A 429 -28.37 8.08 -3.19
CA ASP A 429 -29.27 8.41 -4.30
C ASP A 429 -30.70 8.04 -3.91
N VAL A 430 -31.58 9.03 -3.73
CA VAL A 430 -32.96 8.82 -3.28
C VAL A 430 -33.79 8.08 -4.31
N ASN A 431 -33.52 8.28 -5.60
CA ASN A 431 -34.28 7.66 -6.68
C ASN A 431 -33.98 6.16 -6.75
N VAL A 432 -32.75 5.75 -6.45
CA VAL A 432 -32.39 4.32 -6.34
C VAL A 432 -33.21 3.62 -5.26
N PHE A 433 -33.42 4.24 -4.10
CA PHE A 433 -34.25 3.67 -3.03
C PHE A 433 -35.73 3.53 -3.43
N ARG A 434 -36.24 4.47 -4.23
CA ARG A 434 -37.60 4.38 -4.78
C ARG A 434 -37.73 3.17 -5.70
N GLU A 435 -36.78 2.98 -6.62
CA GLU A 435 -36.78 1.84 -7.52
C GLU A 435 -36.57 0.50 -6.80
N LEU A 436 -35.70 0.45 -5.80
CA LEU A 436 -35.55 -0.74 -4.94
C LEU A 436 -36.86 -1.09 -4.23
N SER A 437 -37.60 -0.07 -3.74
CA SER A 437 -38.93 -0.29 -3.16
C SER A 437 -39.93 -0.83 -4.18
N THR A 438 -39.87 -0.35 -5.43
CA THR A 438 -40.68 -0.88 -6.54
C THR A 438 -40.33 -2.33 -6.85
N VAL A 439 -39.04 -2.68 -6.95
CA VAL A 439 -38.59 -4.06 -7.21
C VAL A 439 -39.09 -5.00 -6.11
N VAL A 440 -38.93 -4.64 -4.83
CA VAL A 440 -39.36 -5.48 -3.71
C VAL A 440 -40.88 -5.62 -3.66
N SER A 441 -41.66 -4.55 -3.87
CA SER A 441 -43.14 -4.60 -3.82
C SER A 441 -43.76 -5.40 -4.96
N THR A 442 -43.14 -5.41 -6.13
CA THR A 442 -43.64 -6.08 -7.34
C THR A 442 -43.03 -7.48 -7.54
N SER A 443 -42.33 -8.00 -6.53
CA SER A 443 -41.70 -9.32 -6.59
C SER A 443 -42.43 -10.31 -5.69
N ASP A 444 -42.51 -11.55 -6.15
CA ASP A 444 -43.04 -12.64 -5.35
C ASP A 444 -42.14 -12.93 -4.14
N LYS A 445 -42.71 -13.50 -3.08
CA LYS A 445 -41.95 -13.86 -1.87
C LYS A 445 -40.83 -14.86 -2.15
N LYS A 446 -41.01 -15.72 -3.16
CA LYS A 446 -40.07 -16.80 -3.54
C LYS A 446 -38.67 -16.27 -3.90
N PRO A 447 -38.50 -15.39 -4.90
CA PRO A 447 -37.19 -14.82 -5.25
C PRO A 447 -36.60 -13.96 -4.12
N ILE A 448 -37.43 -13.21 -3.38
CA ILE A 448 -36.96 -12.41 -2.24
C ILE A 448 -36.35 -13.32 -1.16
N ASN A 449 -37.00 -14.43 -0.81
CA ASN A 449 -36.47 -15.40 0.16
C ASN A 449 -35.15 -16.01 -0.33
N ASN A 450 -35.11 -16.48 -1.59
CA ASN A 450 -33.88 -17.04 -2.17
C ASN A 450 -32.72 -16.04 -2.16
N PHE A 451 -32.97 -14.78 -2.50
CA PHE A 451 -31.94 -13.74 -2.52
C PHE A 451 -31.39 -13.39 -1.13
N ILE A 452 -32.25 -13.30 -0.11
CA ILE A 452 -31.83 -13.08 1.29
C ILE A 452 -30.98 -14.25 1.78
N ILE A 453 -31.42 -15.49 1.52
CA ILE A 453 -30.69 -16.70 1.95
C ILE A 453 -29.37 -16.85 1.20
N TRP A 454 -29.35 -16.58 -0.10
CA TRP A 454 -28.12 -16.57 -0.89
C TRP A 454 -27.13 -15.52 -0.38
N SER A 455 -27.63 -14.31 -0.04
CA SER A 455 -26.81 -13.24 0.54
C SER A 455 -26.18 -13.65 1.87
N LEU A 456 -26.91 -14.42 2.70
CA LEU A 456 -26.34 -15.02 3.91
C LEU A 456 -25.29 -16.08 3.57
N ALA A 457 -25.63 -17.02 2.70
CA ALA A 457 -24.77 -18.15 2.36
C ALA A 457 -23.43 -17.69 1.80
N ARG A 458 -23.42 -16.77 0.82
CA ARG A 458 -22.18 -16.31 0.14
C ARG A 458 -21.12 -15.78 1.10
N HIS A 459 -21.51 -15.18 2.23
CA HIS A 459 -20.59 -14.71 3.26
C HIS A 459 -20.08 -15.81 4.18
N LEU A 460 -20.85 -16.87 4.37
CA LEU A 460 -20.49 -18.00 5.23
C LEU A 460 -19.59 -19.01 4.48
N LEU A 461 -19.80 -19.22 3.17
CA LEU A 461 -19.09 -20.22 2.37
C LEU A 461 -17.56 -20.25 2.54
N PRO A 462 -16.83 -19.11 2.54
CA PRO A 462 -15.37 -19.10 2.67
C PRO A 462 -14.85 -19.63 4.02
N HIS A 463 -15.74 -19.76 5.00
CA HIS A 463 -15.42 -20.08 6.40
C HIS A 463 -15.98 -21.44 6.85
N LEU A 464 -16.48 -22.24 5.91
CA LEU A 464 -17.04 -23.58 6.16
C LEU A 464 -16.07 -24.70 5.72
N SER A 465 -16.58 -25.93 5.69
CA SER A 465 -15.86 -27.11 5.18
C SER A 465 -15.33 -26.94 3.76
N ARG A 466 -14.38 -27.80 3.40
CA ARG A 466 -13.70 -27.79 2.10
C ARG A 466 -14.69 -27.85 0.93
N GLU A 467 -15.77 -28.61 1.06
CA GLU A 467 -16.79 -28.76 0.02
C GLU A 467 -17.49 -27.46 -0.33
N TYR A 468 -17.70 -26.57 0.65
CA TYR A 468 -18.29 -25.25 0.42
C TYR A 468 -17.25 -24.24 -0.06
N ARG A 469 -16.04 -24.26 0.50
CA ARG A 469 -14.96 -23.36 0.08
C ARG A 469 -14.52 -23.61 -1.36
N ASN A 470 -14.46 -24.88 -1.79
CA ASN A 470 -14.17 -25.24 -3.17
C ASN A 470 -15.18 -24.62 -4.16
N LEU A 471 -16.44 -24.39 -3.76
CA LEU A 471 -17.40 -23.72 -4.64
C LEU A 471 -16.98 -22.27 -4.91
N MET A 472 -16.57 -21.56 -3.86
CA MET A 472 -16.09 -20.18 -3.97
C MET A 472 -14.77 -20.14 -4.74
N GLU A 473 -13.84 -21.06 -4.46
CA GLU A 473 -12.56 -21.18 -5.20
C GLU A 473 -12.81 -21.42 -6.70
N ASN A 474 -13.78 -22.26 -7.07
CA ASN A 474 -14.14 -22.47 -8.47
C ASN A 474 -14.73 -21.21 -9.14
N PHE A 475 -15.49 -20.41 -8.40
CA PHE A 475 -15.99 -19.14 -8.91
C PHE A 475 -14.87 -18.10 -9.03
N ASP A 476 -13.97 -18.02 -8.05
CA ASP A 476 -12.76 -17.21 -8.12
C ASP A 476 -11.92 -17.59 -9.34
N HIS A 477 -11.84 -18.89 -9.70
CA HIS A 477 -11.18 -19.31 -10.94
C HIS A 477 -11.85 -18.76 -12.20
N ALA A 478 -13.19 -18.68 -12.22
CA ALA A 478 -13.91 -18.09 -13.34
C ALA A 478 -13.65 -16.58 -13.43
N VAL A 479 -13.40 -15.87 -12.33
CA VAL A 479 -13.12 -14.43 -12.31
C VAL A 479 -11.65 -14.13 -12.63
N TYR A 480 -10.74 -14.76 -11.91
CA TYR A 480 -9.30 -14.46 -11.89
C TYR A 480 -8.45 -15.41 -12.74
N GLY A 481 -9.04 -16.49 -13.27
CA GLY A 481 -8.36 -17.55 -14.03
C GLY A 481 -7.97 -18.77 -13.18
N HIS A 482 -7.44 -19.82 -13.81
CA HIS A 482 -7.07 -21.07 -13.11
C HIS A 482 -5.87 -20.87 -12.19
N THR A 483 -6.04 -21.15 -10.89
CA THR A 483 -5.01 -20.89 -9.88
C THR A 483 -4.92 -21.98 -8.81
N ALA A 484 -3.80 -22.00 -8.08
CA ALA A 484 -3.65 -22.89 -6.93
C ALA A 484 -4.29 -22.24 -5.69
N THR A 485 -4.88 -23.04 -4.80
CA THR A 485 -5.49 -22.55 -3.56
C THR A 485 -4.45 -21.87 -2.67
N TYR A 486 -4.75 -20.65 -2.22
CA TYR A 486 -3.91 -19.87 -1.30
C TYR A 486 -3.45 -20.66 -0.07
N PRO A 487 -2.21 -20.44 0.40
CA PRO A 487 -1.74 -21.14 1.59
C PRO A 487 -2.49 -20.64 2.82
N ARG A 488 -2.85 -21.56 3.73
CA ARG A 488 -3.65 -21.27 4.93
C ARG A 488 -3.09 -20.14 5.79
N TRP A 489 -1.78 -20.11 5.97
CA TRP A 489 -1.14 -19.09 6.79
C TRP A 489 -1.44 -17.68 6.24
N MET A 490 -1.54 -17.52 4.92
CA MET A 490 -1.78 -16.21 4.29
C MET A 490 -3.24 -15.79 4.49
N ILE A 491 -4.20 -16.68 4.23
CA ILE A 491 -5.62 -16.43 4.49
C ILE A 491 -5.84 -16.06 5.96
N CYS A 492 -5.24 -16.81 6.88
CA CYS A 492 -5.41 -16.57 8.32
C CYS A 492 -4.70 -15.31 8.81
N SER A 493 -3.52 -14.97 8.26
CA SER A 493 -2.86 -13.69 8.53
C SER A 493 -3.69 -12.51 8.01
N GLN A 494 -4.30 -12.65 6.83
CA GLN A 494 -5.22 -11.66 6.29
C GLN A 494 -6.45 -11.47 7.18
N ILE A 495 -7.08 -12.56 7.62
CA ILE A 495 -8.21 -12.49 8.57
C ILE A 495 -7.82 -11.75 9.85
N VAL A 496 -6.64 -12.03 10.43
CA VAL A 496 -6.18 -11.32 11.63
C VAL A 496 -5.95 -9.83 11.35
N ARG A 497 -5.32 -9.49 10.22
CA ARG A 497 -5.12 -8.10 9.78
C ARG A 497 -6.46 -7.37 9.62
N ASP A 498 -7.46 -8.02 9.01
CA ASP A 498 -8.71 -7.37 8.62
C ASP A 498 -9.74 -7.34 9.78
N TRP A 499 -9.68 -8.29 10.72
CA TRP A 499 -10.61 -8.37 11.85
C TRP A 499 -10.06 -7.67 13.11
N LEU A 500 -8.75 -7.70 13.33
CA LEU A 500 -8.09 -7.10 14.49
C LEU A 500 -6.99 -6.08 14.11
N PRO A 501 -7.21 -5.16 13.14
CA PRO A 501 -6.16 -4.29 12.62
C PRO A 501 -5.51 -3.44 13.70
N PHE A 502 -6.32 -2.85 14.60
CA PHE A 502 -5.80 -2.01 15.68
C PHE A 502 -4.93 -2.79 16.68
N ALA A 503 -5.27 -4.06 16.95
CA ALA A 503 -4.51 -4.88 17.89
C ALA A 503 -3.12 -5.20 17.33
N VAL A 504 -3.07 -5.59 16.06
CA VAL A 504 -1.83 -5.91 15.35
C VAL A 504 -0.92 -4.68 15.31
N ASP A 505 -1.41 -3.55 14.83
CA ASP A 505 -0.63 -2.32 14.69
C ASP A 505 -0.13 -1.81 16.05
N ALA A 506 -0.97 -1.88 17.09
CA ALA A 506 -0.60 -1.42 18.43
C ALA A 506 0.52 -2.27 19.04
N LEU A 507 0.41 -3.60 18.97
CA LEU A 507 1.43 -4.50 19.52
C LEU A 507 2.77 -4.38 18.76
N GLN A 508 2.72 -4.24 17.43
CA GLN A 508 3.93 -4.00 16.63
C GLN A 508 4.59 -2.67 16.99
N GLN A 509 3.81 -1.60 17.16
CA GLN A 509 4.33 -0.28 17.53
C GLN A 509 4.94 -0.29 18.95
N GLN A 510 4.28 -0.94 19.92
CA GLN A 510 4.79 -1.10 21.29
C GLN A 510 6.10 -1.88 21.34
N GLN A 511 6.19 -3.02 20.67
CA GLN A 511 7.40 -3.85 20.65
C GLN A 511 8.60 -3.09 20.07
N ASN A 512 8.37 -2.26 19.04
CA ASN A 512 9.42 -1.43 18.45
C ASN A 512 9.89 -0.33 19.41
N ALA A 513 8.97 0.29 20.16
CA ALA A 513 9.32 1.28 21.18
C ALA A 513 10.16 0.68 22.32
N GLU A 514 9.80 -0.51 22.80
CA GLU A 514 10.54 -1.23 23.84
C GLU A 514 11.96 -1.62 23.38
N ARG A 515 12.08 -2.22 22.19
CA ARG A 515 13.39 -2.55 21.60
C ARG A 515 14.30 -1.33 21.48
N THR A 516 13.72 -0.17 21.17
CA THR A 516 14.46 1.09 21.03
C THR A 516 14.92 1.62 22.39
N LYS A 517 14.09 1.53 23.42
CA LYS A 517 14.46 1.89 24.80
C LYS A 517 15.58 0.98 25.32
N SER A 518 15.46 -0.34 25.17
CA SER A 518 16.49 -1.30 25.62
C SER A 518 17.85 -1.08 24.95
N LYS A 519 17.87 -0.78 23.64
CA LYS A 519 19.12 -0.44 22.94
C LYS A 519 19.78 0.82 23.50
N ARG A 520 19.00 1.87 23.77
CA ARG A 520 19.51 3.13 24.35
C ARG A 520 20.15 2.89 25.71
N TYR A 521 19.50 2.15 26.61
CA TYR A 521 20.07 1.79 27.92
C TYR A 521 21.37 0.99 27.79
N ALA A 522 21.42 -0.01 26.89
CA ALA A 522 22.63 -0.81 26.67
C ALA A 522 23.82 0.01 26.14
N THR A 523 23.58 1.03 25.30
CA THR A 523 24.64 1.95 24.85
C THR A 523 25.06 2.99 25.89
N GLN A 524 24.24 3.24 26.92
CA GLN A 524 24.52 4.26 27.93
C GLN A 524 25.51 3.75 29.00
N ASP A 525 25.55 2.44 29.25
CA ASP A 525 26.54 1.80 30.15
C ASP A 525 27.97 1.72 29.57
N TYR A 526 28.16 2.05 28.29
CA TYR A 526 29.46 1.94 27.61
C TYR A 526 30.16 3.26 27.26
N LYS A 527 29.62 4.43 27.64
CA LYS A 527 30.24 5.73 27.33
C LYS A 527 30.87 6.41 28.54
N HIS A 528 32.06 5.93 28.92
CA HIS A 528 33.11 6.83 29.41
C HIS A 528 34.06 7.12 28.24
N GLU A 529 34.22 8.40 27.94
CA GLU A 529 35.20 9.00 27.04
C GLU A 529 35.00 8.92 25.49
N SER A 530 34.78 10.13 24.95
CA SER A 530 35.04 10.60 23.58
C SER A 530 33.92 10.56 22.51
N ILE A 531 33.73 11.75 21.92
CA ILE A 531 33.10 12.14 20.65
C ILE A 531 31.58 12.45 20.64
N LYS A 532 31.33 13.74 20.37
CA LYS A 532 30.07 14.43 20.06
C LYS A 532 29.46 13.98 18.71
N ALA A 533 29.10 12.71 18.58
CA ALA A 533 28.20 12.27 17.51
C ALA A 533 26.84 12.00 18.15
N ALA A 534 25.80 12.73 17.70
CA ALA A 534 24.43 12.38 18.03
C ALA A 534 24.20 10.91 17.65
N PRO A 535 23.57 10.09 18.50
CA PRO A 535 23.29 8.70 18.16
C PRO A 535 22.42 8.65 16.90
N ASN A 536 22.78 7.80 15.92
CA ASN A 536 21.96 7.58 14.74
C ASN A 536 20.51 7.30 15.16
N PRO A 537 19.51 7.92 14.51
CA PRO A 537 18.12 7.70 14.87
C PRO A 537 17.73 6.23 14.70
N SER A 538 16.84 5.73 15.55
CA SER A 538 16.25 4.40 15.33
C SER A 538 15.50 4.38 13.99
N LYS A 539 15.32 3.19 13.38
CA LYS A 539 14.57 3.07 12.11
C LYS A 539 13.22 3.80 12.17
N ALA A 540 12.48 3.62 13.27
CA ALA A 540 11.17 4.26 13.46
C ALA A 540 11.26 5.79 13.56
N GLU A 541 12.16 6.32 14.38
CA GLU A 541 12.34 7.77 14.52
C GLU A 541 12.81 8.42 13.21
N GLY A 542 13.74 7.77 12.50
CA GLY A 542 14.23 8.24 11.21
C GLY A 542 13.14 8.21 10.14
N ASN A 543 12.38 7.11 10.07
CA ASN A 543 11.24 6.98 9.16
C ASN A 543 10.17 8.05 9.43
N ASP A 544 9.82 8.29 10.69
CA ASP A 544 8.79 9.27 11.06
C ASP A 544 9.24 10.71 10.75
N ALA A 545 10.51 11.05 11.02
CA ALA A 545 11.07 12.36 10.72
C ALA A 545 11.14 12.63 9.20
N PHE A 546 11.65 11.67 8.42
CA PHE A 546 11.71 11.81 6.96
C PHE A 546 10.31 11.87 6.34
N LEU A 547 9.37 11.07 6.84
CA LEU A 547 7.99 11.03 6.33
C LEU A 547 7.28 12.36 6.54
N ARG A 548 7.49 13.02 7.69
CA ARG A 548 7.00 14.37 7.94
C ARG A 548 7.56 15.38 6.93
N LEU A 549 8.87 15.39 6.71
CA LEU A 549 9.51 16.30 5.74
C LEU A 549 8.97 16.05 4.32
N MET A 550 8.86 14.79 3.91
CA MET A 550 8.33 14.39 2.61
C MET A 550 6.87 14.84 2.46
N TYR A 551 6.00 14.57 3.44
CA TYR A 551 4.59 14.99 3.42
C TYR A 551 4.42 16.50 3.18
N TYR A 552 5.11 17.35 3.94
CA TYR A 552 4.96 18.80 3.78
C TYR A 552 5.54 19.30 2.45
N SER A 553 6.60 18.67 1.93
CA SER A 553 7.11 18.95 0.59
C SER A 553 6.08 18.61 -0.49
N LEU A 554 5.47 17.43 -0.42
CA LEU A 554 4.41 17.01 -1.33
C LEU A 554 3.18 17.94 -1.24
N GLN A 555 2.78 18.30 -0.03
CA GLN A 555 1.67 19.24 0.21
C GLN A 555 1.94 20.61 -0.40
N ASN A 556 3.15 21.16 -0.25
CA ASN A 556 3.54 22.43 -0.86
C ASN A 556 3.49 22.34 -2.39
N GLN A 557 4.05 21.26 -2.98
CA GLN A 557 4.02 21.07 -4.43
C GLN A 557 2.60 20.87 -4.98
N LEU A 558 1.71 20.22 -4.22
CA LEU A 558 0.30 20.08 -4.58
C LEU A 558 -0.41 21.43 -4.59
N LYS A 559 -0.20 22.28 -3.57
CA LYS A 559 -0.76 23.65 -3.52
C LYS A 559 -0.32 24.47 -4.74
N ASP A 560 0.95 24.37 -5.12
CA ASP A 560 1.46 25.07 -6.31
C ASP A 560 0.82 24.56 -7.59
N SER A 561 0.58 23.25 -7.69
CA SER A 561 -0.07 22.63 -8.86
C SER A 561 -1.54 23.03 -8.96
N VAL A 562 -2.26 23.09 -7.84
CA VAL A 562 -3.64 23.60 -7.76
C VAL A 562 -3.71 25.08 -8.15
N ASN A 563 -2.76 25.90 -7.70
CA ASN A 563 -2.66 27.31 -8.10
C ASN A 563 -2.44 27.51 -9.60
N GLN A 564 -1.72 26.59 -10.25
CA GLN A 564 -1.44 26.63 -11.69
C GLN A 564 -2.57 26.04 -12.55
N ALA A 565 -3.57 25.38 -11.94
CA ALA A 565 -4.62 24.67 -12.64
C ALA A 565 -5.73 25.61 -13.13
N ASN A 566 -5.60 26.10 -14.36
CA ASN A 566 -6.54 27.07 -14.95
C ASN A 566 -7.99 26.57 -15.10
N TRP A 567 -8.20 25.25 -15.03
CA TRP A 567 -9.50 24.61 -15.15
C TRP A 567 -10.30 24.57 -13.82
N ILE A 568 -9.68 24.91 -12.69
CA ILE A 568 -10.36 25.04 -11.37
C ILE A 568 -10.75 26.51 -11.14
N ASP A 569 -11.98 26.79 -10.73
CA ASP A 569 -12.42 28.15 -10.37
C ASP A 569 -11.55 28.69 -9.21
N LYS A 570 -11.14 29.96 -9.31
CA LYS A 570 -10.24 30.62 -8.34
C LYS A 570 -10.74 30.58 -6.89
N ARG A 571 -12.06 30.58 -6.67
CA ARG A 571 -12.63 30.50 -5.30
C ARG A 571 -12.46 29.11 -4.72
N VAL A 572 -12.67 28.08 -5.55
CA VAL A 572 -12.48 26.67 -5.18
C VAL A 572 -10.99 26.39 -4.95
N GLN A 573 -10.10 26.93 -5.79
CA GLN A 573 -8.65 26.87 -5.57
C GLN A 573 -8.26 27.42 -4.20
N GLY A 574 -8.76 28.61 -3.84
CA GLY A 574 -8.53 29.22 -2.53
C GLY A 574 -8.97 28.31 -1.38
N TYR A 575 -10.18 27.76 -1.46
CA TYR A 575 -10.70 26.82 -0.46
C TYR A 575 -9.85 25.55 -0.32
N ILE A 576 -9.43 24.94 -1.45
CA ILE A 576 -8.56 23.77 -1.46
C ILE A 576 -7.23 24.09 -0.78
N ILE A 577 -6.62 25.23 -1.10
CA ILE A 577 -5.33 25.65 -0.55
C ILE A 577 -5.42 25.91 0.96
N ASP A 578 -6.50 26.54 1.42
CA ASP A 578 -6.74 26.78 2.85
C ASP A 578 -6.90 25.47 3.62
N LYS A 579 -7.65 24.51 3.04
CA LYS A 579 -7.81 23.15 3.60
C LYS A 579 -6.48 22.40 3.66
N LEU A 580 -5.73 22.39 2.56
CA LEU A 580 -4.40 21.78 2.51
C LEU A 580 -3.44 22.43 3.52
N THR A 581 -3.48 23.76 3.68
CA THR A 581 -2.58 24.49 4.61
C THR A 581 -2.88 24.18 6.07
N THR A 582 -4.14 23.92 6.41
CA THR A 582 -4.56 23.58 7.77
C THR A 582 -4.52 22.08 8.07
N MET A 583 -4.27 21.24 7.05
CA MET A 583 -4.27 19.79 7.17
C MET A 583 -3.10 19.28 8.02
N ARG A 584 -3.39 18.41 8.98
CA ARG A 584 -2.40 17.79 9.88
C ARG A 584 -1.98 16.40 9.41
N LEU A 585 -0.85 15.90 9.91
CA LEU A 585 -0.34 14.56 9.64
C LEU A 585 -0.29 13.74 10.94
N GLN A 586 -0.82 12.51 10.89
CA GLN A 586 -0.69 11.50 11.94
C GLN A 586 -0.01 10.24 11.38
N ILE A 587 1.01 9.74 12.07
CA ILE A 587 1.75 8.54 11.69
C ILE A 587 1.55 7.46 12.75
N GLY A 588 0.87 6.38 12.38
CA GLY A 588 0.50 5.29 13.26
C GLY A 588 -0.46 5.74 14.37
N ILE A 589 -0.52 4.93 15.42
CA ILE A 589 -1.43 5.15 16.55
C ILE A 589 -0.87 6.31 17.42
N PRO A 590 -1.73 7.22 17.91
CA PRO A 590 -1.35 8.25 18.88
C PRO A 590 -0.61 7.66 20.09
N GLU A 591 0.44 8.34 20.55
CA GLU A 591 1.24 7.85 21.69
C GLU A 591 0.42 7.76 22.97
N GLU A 592 -0.57 8.63 23.13
CA GLU A 592 -1.52 8.65 24.25
C GLU A 592 -2.24 7.31 24.40
N ALA A 593 -2.76 6.77 23.28
CA ALA A 593 -3.46 5.49 23.25
C ALA A 593 -2.51 4.30 23.51
N LEU A 594 -1.23 4.42 23.15
CA LEU A 594 -0.24 3.34 23.36
C LEU A 594 0.37 3.34 24.75
N ASN A 595 0.50 4.52 25.37
CA ASN A 595 1.06 4.68 26.71
C ASN A 595 0.05 4.29 27.80
N GLU A 596 -1.24 4.42 27.52
CA GLU A 596 -2.31 3.96 28.40
C GLU A 596 -2.45 2.43 28.32
N LYS A 597 -1.98 1.73 29.37
CA LYS A 597 -1.90 0.25 29.40
C LYS A 597 -3.24 -0.46 29.20
N THR A 598 -4.35 0.17 29.57
CA THR A 598 -5.69 -0.43 29.51
C THR A 598 -6.44 -0.10 28.22
N TYR A 599 -6.02 0.92 27.46
CA TYR A 599 -6.77 1.44 26.30
C TYR A 599 -7.10 0.36 25.26
N ILE A 600 -6.09 -0.40 24.82
CA ILE A 600 -6.28 -1.44 23.79
C ILE A 600 -7.15 -2.57 24.34
N LYS A 601 -6.95 -2.96 25.61
CA LYS A 601 -7.78 -3.98 26.26
C LYS A 601 -9.23 -3.52 26.31
N ASP A 602 -9.46 -2.28 26.71
CA ASP A 602 -10.79 -1.70 26.84
C ASP A 602 -11.49 -1.58 25.48
N TYR A 603 -10.76 -1.27 24.42
CA TYR A 603 -11.26 -1.27 23.06
C TYR A 603 -11.81 -2.63 22.62
N TYR A 604 -11.17 -3.73 23.04
CA TYR A 604 -11.55 -5.11 22.68
C TYR A 604 -12.39 -5.84 23.73
N ASN A 605 -12.79 -5.19 24.83
CA ASN A 605 -13.53 -5.84 25.92
C ASN A 605 -14.86 -6.47 25.46
N ASP A 606 -15.52 -5.91 24.45
CA ASP A 606 -16.78 -6.44 23.92
C ASP A 606 -16.59 -7.58 22.89
N LEU A 607 -15.36 -7.85 22.44
CA LEU A 607 -15.10 -8.89 21.44
C LEU A 607 -14.83 -10.23 22.10
N LEU A 608 -15.79 -11.14 21.98
CA LEU A 608 -15.68 -12.50 22.51
C LEU A 608 -15.52 -13.51 21.36
N LEU A 609 -14.32 -14.11 21.27
CA LEU A 609 -13.95 -15.14 20.29
C LEU A 609 -13.80 -16.51 20.97
N ASN A 610 -14.84 -16.97 21.67
CA ASN A 610 -14.87 -18.23 22.39
C ASN A 610 -15.70 -19.33 21.71
N ASN A 611 -16.21 -19.07 20.50
CA ASN A 611 -17.00 -20.04 19.76
C ASN A 611 -16.17 -21.25 19.33
N LEU A 612 -16.82 -22.40 19.24
CA LEU A 612 -16.19 -23.67 18.86
C LEU A 612 -15.80 -23.68 17.38
N TYR A 613 -16.67 -23.16 16.51
CA TYR A 613 -16.43 -23.11 15.08
C TYR A 613 -16.05 -21.71 14.62
N PHE A 614 -15.08 -21.63 13.72
CA PHE A 614 -14.57 -20.36 13.20
C PHE A 614 -15.67 -19.49 12.57
N VAL A 615 -16.60 -20.09 11.82
CA VAL A 615 -17.70 -19.36 11.16
C VAL A 615 -18.61 -18.62 12.15
N GLU A 616 -18.73 -19.09 13.38
CA GLU A 616 -19.56 -18.44 14.41
C GLU A 616 -18.90 -17.14 14.91
N HIS A 617 -17.59 -16.94 14.70
CA HIS A 617 -16.93 -15.67 15.00
C HIS A 617 -17.39 -14.52 14.08
N LEU A 618 -18.03 -14.81 12.94
CA LEU A 618 -18.59 -13.78 12.04
C LEU A 618 -19.69 -12.95 12.73
N GLU A 619 -20.51 -13.58 13.55
CA GLU A 619 -21.52 -12.88 14.35
C GLU A 619 -20.85 -12.02 15.44
N SER A 620 -19.84 -12.57 16.13
CA SER A 620 -19.07 -11.83 17.13
C SER A 620 -18.38 -10.60 16.56
N ILE A 621 -17.74 -10.72 15.39
CA ILE A 621 -17.04 -9.59 14.75
C ILE A 621 -18.02 -8.54 14.22
N TRP A 622 -19.18 -8.96 13.70
CA TRP A 622 -20.24 -8.00 13.33
C TRP A 622 -20.79 -7.27 14.55
N SER A 623 -21.09 -8.00 15.62
CA SER A 623 -21.55 -7.41 16.88
C SER A 623 -20.53 -6.43 17.47
N PHE A 624 -19.24 -6.73 17.31
CA PHE A 624 -18.18 -5.80 17.64
C PHE A 624 -18.24 -4.55 16.76
N ARG A 625 -18.25 -4.70 15.42
CA ARG A 625 -18.27 -3.58 14.45
C ARG A 625 -19.48 -2.67 14.63
N LYS A 626 -20.69 -3.21 14.80
CA LYS A 626 -21.91 -2.41 14.98
C LYS A 626 -21.85 -1.49 16.21
N VAL A 627 -21.26 -1.96 17.32
CA VAL A 627 -21.09 -1.14 18.54
C VAL A 627 -20.15 0.04 18.28
N ARG A 628 -19.11 -0.14 17.46
CA ARG A 628 -18.17 0.94 17.11
C ARG A 628 -18.79 1.91 16.11
N MET A 629 -19.58 1.40 15.16
CA MET A 629 -20.40 2.23 14.28
C MET A 629 -21.37 3.09 15.10
N GLU A 630 -22.04 2.51 16.10
CA GLU A 630 -22.94 3.23 16.99
C GLU A 630 -22.23 4.27 17.86
N ALA A 631 -21.02 3.95 18.33
CA ALA A 631 -20.20 4.87 19.12
C ALA A 631 -19.85 6.15 18.35
N LYS A 632 -19.70 6.09 17.01
CA LYS A 632 -19.48 7.27 16.17
C LYS A 632 -20.64 8.27 16.21
N LEU A 633 -21.86 7.83 16.49
CA LEU A 633 -23.03 8.72 16.60
C LEU A 633 -23.02 9.56 17.88
N LYS A 634 -22.08 9.30 18.79
CA LYS A 634 -21.88 10.06 20.05
C LYS A 634 -20.60 10.89 19.95
N ALA A 635 -20.50 11.90 20.81
CA ALA A 635 -19.27 12.70 20.92
C ALA A 635 -18.11 11.81 21.38
N MET A 636 -17.02 11.78 20.61
CA MET A 636 -15.79 11.04 20.91
C MET A 636 -14.65 11.99 21.25
N SER A 637 -13.65 11.49 21.98
CA SER A 637 -12.40 12.23 22.17
C SER A 637 -11.61 12.32 20.86
N ILE A 638 -10.62 13.22 20.78
CA ILE A 638 -9.75 13.34 19.60
C ILE A 638 -8.99 12.03 19.34
N VAL A 639 -8.48 11.39 20.41
CA VAL A 639 -7.73 10.13 20.32
C VAL A 639 -8.64 9.02 19.78
N ASP A 640 -9.85 8.89 20.33
CA ASP A 640 -10.83 7.89 19.88
C ASP A 640 -11.28 8.16 18.44
N THR A 641 -11.40 9.42 18.04
CA THR A 641 -11.73 9.80 16.66
C THR A 641 -10.62 9.38 15.69
N ILE A 642 -9.34 9.58 16.04
CA ILE A 642 -8.20 9.11 15.23
C ILE A 642 -8.23 7.59 15.09
N VAL A 643 -8.36 6.86 16.21
CA VAL A 643 -8.42 5.39 16.21
C VAL A 643 -9.62 4.89 15.39
N SER A 644 -10.76 5.56 15.50
CA SER A 644 -11.96 5.25 14.75
C SER A 644 -11.74 5.41 13.25
N GLU A 645 -11.22 6.55 12.79
CA GLU A 645 -10.95 6.83 11.37
C GLU A 645 -9.89 5.91 10.75
N MET A 646 -8.99 5.37 11.58
CA MET A 646 -8.00 4.38 11.15
C MET A 646 -8.58 2.97 10.98
N TYR A 647 -9.39 2.51 11.93
CA TYR A 647 -9.64 1.06 12.11
C TYR A 647 -11.10 0.62 11.98
N THR A 648 -12.07 1.53 11.91
CA THR A 648 -13.51 1.17 11.90
C THR A 648 -14.15 1.21 10.52
N HIS A 649 -13.37 1.47 9.47
CA HIS A 649 -13.85 1.41 8.09
C HIS A 649 -13.80 -0.03 7.58
N GLU A 650 -14.69 -0.35 6.64
CA GLU A 650 -14.80 -1.70 6.09
C GLU A 650 -13.55 -2.17 5.36
N VAL A 651 -12.92 -1.26 4.60
CA VAL A 651 -11.62 -1.48 3.96
C VAL A 651 -10.61 -0.59 4.68
N THR A 652 -9.65 -1.20 5.38
CA THR A 652 -8.54 -0.48 5.99
C THR A 652 -7.53 -0.11 4.91
N GLN A 653 -7.38 1.18 4.65
CA GLN A 653 -6.36 1.70 3.74
C GLN A 653 -5.13 2.12 4.56
N PRO A 654 -3.91 1.84 4.08
CA PRO A 654 -2.71 2.22 4.81
C PRO A 654 -2.49 3.74 4.86
N ILE A 655 -3.04 4.49 3.91
CA ILE A 655 -2.98 5.95 3.86
C ILE A 655 -4.40 6.45 3.62
N ARG A 656 -4.87 7.38 4.44
CA ARG A 656 -6.23 7.91 4.34
C ARG A 656 -6.29 9.38 4.75
N TYR A 657 -7.14 10.15 4.08
CA TYR A 657 -7.58 11.46 4.54
C TYR A 657 -8.81 11.34 5.45
N SER A 658 -8.72 11.87 6.68
CA SER A 658 -9.83 11.99 7.62
C SER A 658 -10.46 13.37 7.49
N ASN A 659 -11.73 13.38 7.06
CA ASN A 659 -12.48 14.61 6.86
C ASN A 659 -12.79 15.35 8.18
N ILE A 660 -13.16 14.61 9.22
CA ILE A 660 -13.57 15.15 10.51
C ILE A 660 -12.45 15.89 11.24
N LEU A 661 -11.21 15.43 11.08
CA LEU A 661 -10.03 16.02 11.71
C LEU A 661 -9.21 16.92 10.77
N ASN A 662 -9.58 17.00 9.48
CA ASN A 662 -8.74 17.52 8.40
C ASN A 662 -7.29 17.01 8.55
N MET A 663 -7.13 15.69 8.52
CA MET A 663 -5.88 15.03 8.88
C MET A 663 -5.56 13.89 7.91
N LEU A 664 -4.34 13.86 7.39
CA LEU A 664 -3.81 12.68 6.71
C LEU A 664 -3.30 11.69 7.75
N VAL A 665 -3.77 10.46 7.69
CA VAL A 665 -3.37 9.38 8.59
C VAL A 665 -2.64 8.31 7.79
N ILE A 666 -1.42 7.98 8.23
CA ILE A 666 -0.58 6.93 7.63
C ILE A 666 -0.43 5.82 8.65
N SER A 667 -0.75 4.58 8.27
CA SER A 667 -0.65 3.40 9.13
C SER A 667 0.79 3.12 9.54
N ARG A 668 0.97 2.53 10.72
CA ARG A 668 2.31 2.17 11.20
C ARG A 668 2.90 1.03 10.36
N GLY A 669 2.06 0.12 9.86
CA GLY A 669 2.47 -0.97 8.99
C GLY A 669 3.29 -0.49 7.79
N VAL A 670 2.77 0.45 7.01
CA VAL A 670 3.48 0.99 5.84
C VAL A 670 4.70 1.82 6.23
N ALA A 671 4.60 2.66 7.27
CA ALA A 671 5.72 3.46 7.76
C ALA A 671 6.89 2.64 8.32
N ALA A 672 6.65 1.39 8.74
CA ALA A 672 7.68 0.48 9.27
C ALA A 672 8.14 -0.62 8.29
N SER A 673 7.43 -0.77 7.16
CA SER A 673 7.65 -1.81 6.15
C SER A 673 9.02 -1.71 5.46
N LYS A 674 9.29 -2.63 4.52
CA LYS A 674 10.44 -2.57 3.60
C LYS A 674 10.14 -1.72 2.35
N TYR A 675 8.89 -1.30 2.16
CA TYR A 675 8.49 -0.48 1.03
C TYR A 675 9.09 0.93 1.11
N TYR A 676 9.31 1.40 2.35
CA TYR A 676 9.83 2.72 2.67
C TYR A 676 10.86 2.66 3.81
N ASP A 677 11.99 3.37 3.63
CA ASP A 677 12.99 3.56 4.66
C ASP A 677 13.70 4.90 4.43
N TYR A 678 13.91 5.69 5.49
CA TYR A 678 14.57 6.98 5.40
C TYR A 678 16.00 6.91 4.82
N ARG A 679 16.62 5.73 4.88
CA ARG A 679 17.96 5.47 4.32
C ARG A 679 17.95 5.17 2.83
N TYR A 680 16.79 4.87 2.25
CA TYR A 680 16.68 4.76 0.81
C TYR A 680 16.94 6.12 0.17
N PRO A 681 17.46 6.17 -1.07
CA PRO A 681 17.61 7.43 -1.78
C PRO A 681 16.26 8.13 -1.88
N ILE A 682 16.30 9.44 -1.66
CA ILE A 682 15.16 10.35 -1.75
C ILE A 682 14.30 10.06 -3.00
N PRO A 683 14.85 9.88 -4.21
CA PRO A 683 14.05 9.60 -5.40
C PRO A 683 13.17 8.35 -5.28
N VAL A 684 13.68 7.29 -4.64
CA VAL A 684 12.94 6.03 -4.49
C VAL A 684 11.79 6.19 -3.50
N ASN A 685 12.00 6.91 -2.39
CA ASN A 685 10.95 7.19 -1.41
C ASN A 685 9.83 8.06 -2.00
N PHE A 686 10.17 9.07 -2.80
CA PHE A 686 9.19 9.93 -3.49
C PHE A 686 8.46 9.16 -4.59
N ALA A 687 9.14 8.29 -5.35
CA ALA A 687 8.52 7.46 -6.37
C ALA A 687 7.51 6.46 -5.78
N ARG A 688 7.81 5.91 -4.60
CA ARG A 688 7.00 4.92 -3.88
C ARG A 688 5.94 5.60 -3.00
N LEU A 689 6.22 5.66 -1.71
CA LEU A 689 5.31 6.16 -0.68
C LEU A 689 4.90 7.62 -0.92
N GLY A 690 5.80 8.45 -1.47
CA GLY A 690 5.46 9.84 -1.78
C GLY A 690 4.37 9.98 -2.84
N ALA A 691 4.38 9.13 -3.86
CA ALA A 691 3.31 9.06 -4.85
C ALA A 691 2.00 8.54 -4.24
N ASP A 692 2.04 7.51 -3.38
CA ASP A 692 0.82 6.98 -2.73
C ASP A 692 0.16 8.02 -1.81
N ILE A 693 0.97 8.82 -1.10
CA ILE A 693 0.48 9.96 -0.32
C ILE A 693 -0.22 10.99 -1.23
N LEU A 694 0.37 11.28 -2.39
CA LEU A 694 -0.22 12.24 -3.33
C LEU A 694 -1.51 11.73 -3.97
N GLU A 695 -1.63 10.44 -4.27
CA GLU A 695 -2.88 9.86 -4.77
C GLU A 695 -4.04 10.13 -3.79
N VAL A 696 -3.82 9.87 -2.50
CA VAL A 696 -4.82 10.13 -1.45
C VAL A 696 -5.09 11.62 -1.26
N LEU A 697 -4.05 12.47 -1.31
CA LEU A 697 -4.23 13.92 -1.18
C LEU A 697 -5.00 14.51 -2.37
N ILE A 698 -4.76 14.03 -3.58
CA ILE A 698 -5.48 14.49 -4.78
C ILE A 698 -6.93 13.97 -4.76
N ASP A 699 -7.15 12.73 -4.34
CA ASP A 699 -8.51 12.19 -4.15
C ASP A 699 -9.30 13.01 -3.10
N SER A 700 -8.63 13.46 -2.03
CA SER A 700 -9.25 14.34 -1.01
C SER A 700 -9.77 15.69 -1.56
N ILE A 701 -9.25 16.16 -2.70
CA ILE A 701 -9.74 17.38 -3.36
C ILE A 701 -11.21 17.24 -3.73
N TYR A 702 -11.65 16.05 -4.15
CA TYR A 702 -13.07 15.81 -4.41
C TYR A 702 -13.92 16.06 -3.16
N THR A 703 -13.47 15.57 -2.00
CA THR A 703 -14.13 15.83 -0.72
C THR A 703 -14.19 17.33 -0.43
N PHE A 704 -13.11 18.08 -0.66
CA PHE A 704 -13.12 19.54 -0.47
C PHE A 704 -14.10 20.27 -1.38
N VAL A 705 -14.21 19.83 -2.63
CA VAL A 705 -15.18 20.40 -3.57
C VAL A 705 -16.61 20.14 -3.11
N GLU A 706 -16.92 18.93 -2.63
CA GLU A 706 -18.24 18.60 -2.08
C GLU A 706 -18.54 19.39 -0.80
N GLN A 707 -17.55 19.61 0.07
CA GLN A 707 -17.70 20.51 1.22
C GLN A 707 -17.98 21.95 0.81
N TYR A 708 -17.21 22.47 -0.15
CA TYR A 708 -17.40 23.82 -0.67
C TYR A 708 -18.82 23.99 -1.23
N LYS A 709 -19.29 23.04 -2.03
CA LYS A 709 -20.67 23.01 -2.55
C LYS A 709 -21.69 23.00 -1.42
N ALA A 710 -21.51 22.15 -0.41
CA ALA A 710 -22.44 22.02 0.71
C ALA A 710 -22.50 23.29 1.59
N GLU A 711 -21.38 24.00 1.75
CA GLU A 711 -21.33 25.28 2.47
C GLU A 711 -21.97 26.44 1.68
N HIS A 712 -21.88 26.42 0.34
CA HIS A 712 -22.25 27.55 -0.53
C HIS A 712 -23.54 27.34 -1.35
N THR A 713 -24.17 26.16 -1.30
CA THR A 713 -25.48 25.88 -1.93
C THR A 713 -26.63 26.67 -1.31
N ILE A 714 -26.46 27.22 -0.09
CA ILE A 714 -27.42 28.15 0.53
C ILE A 714 -27.52 29.49 -0.25
N LEU A 715 -26.58 29.78 -1.17
CA LEU A 715 -26.45 31.09 -1.83
C LEU A 715 -26.54 31.07 -3.36
N THR A 716 -26.64 29.92 -4.05
CA THR A 716 -26.54 29.89 -5.53
C THR A 716 -27.51 28.96 -6.26
N ASN A 717 -27.91 29.41 -7.46
CA ASN A 717 -28.78 28.73 -8.44
C ASN A 717 -28.11 27.43 -8.96
N GLU A 718 -28.85 26.36 -9.25
CA GLU A 718 -28.31 25.04 -9.68
C GLU A 718 -27.28 25.13 -10.84
N SER A 719 -27.48 26.06 -11.79
CA SER A 719 -26.56 26.31 -12.92
C SER A 719 -25.16 26.81 -12.53
N LEU A 720 -24.97 27.33 -11.32
CA LEU A 720 -23.66 27.76 -10.79
C LEU A 720 -22.91 26.61 -10.13
N VAL A 721 -23.62 25.62 -9.56
CA VAL A 721 -23.03 24.45 -8.89
C VAL A 721 -22.29 23.58 -9.89
N ALA A 722 -22.85 23.38 -11.08
CA ALA A 722 -22.22 22.65 -12.19
C ALA A 722 -20.90 23.29 -12.69
N ARG A 723 -20.66 24.59 -12.42
CA ARG A 723 -19.37 25.25 -12.76
C ARG A 723 -18.24 24.87 -11.81
N PHE A 724 -18.56 24.26 -10.67
CA PHE A 724 -17.59 23.86 -9.65
C PHE A 724 -17.30 22.36 -9.68
N ASP A 725 -17.86 21.61 -10.64
CA ASP A 725 -17.50 20.22 -10.86
C ASP A 725 -16.07 20.11 -11.40
N LEU A 726 -15.32 19.14 -10.87
CA LEU A 726 -14.06 18.75 -11.48
C LEU A 726 -14.36 18.20 -12.89
N PRO A 727 -13.65 18.63 -13.94
CA PRO A 727 -13.93 18.19 -15.29
C PRO A 727 -13.76 16.68 -15.40
N ASN A 728 -14.67 16.03 -16.13
CA ASN A 728 -14.57 14.60 -16.41
C ASN A 728 -13.24 14.28 -17.09
N VAL A 729 -12.66 13.14 -16.72
CA VAL A 729 -11.42 12.64 -17.30
C VAL A 729 -11.68 12.34 -18.77
N ASP A 730 -10.91 12.96 -19.67
CA ASP A 730 -11.04 12.71 -21.11
C ASP A 730 -10.49 11.30 -21.42
N VAL A 731 -11.40 10.33 -21.57
CA VAL A 731 -11.11 8.92 -21.85
C VAL A 731 -10.26 8.78 -23.11
N LYS A 732 -10.49 9.63 -24.12
CA LYS A 732 -9.72 9.61 -25.38
C LYS A 732 -8.27 10.02 -25.17
N CYS A 733 -8.00 10.80 -24.13
CA CYS A 733 -6.63 11.14 -23.77
C CYS A 733 -5.87 9.95 -23.17
N ILE A 734 -6.54 9.06 -22.44
CA ILE A 734 -5.93 8.00 -21.62
C ILE A 734 -5.18 6.94 -22.46
N LEU A 735 -5.74 6.52 -23.61
CA LEU A 735 -5.15 5.45 -24.43
C LEU A 735 -4.17 5.92 -25.51
N GLY A 736 -4.09 7.22 -25.77
CA GLY A 736 -3.41 7.77 -26.95
C GLY A 736 -4.06 7.34 -28.29
N GLU A 737 -3.74 8.04 -29.37
CA GLU A 737 -4.38 7.84 -30.69
C GLU A 737 -4.14 6.45 -31.31
N ALA A 738 -3.10 5.71 -30.90
CA ALA A 738 -2.70 4.44 -31.50
C ALA A 738 -3.45 3.20 -30.94
N ASN A 739 -3.89 3.25 -29.67
CA ASN A 739 -4.61 2.14 -29.01
C ASN A 739 -6.12 2.39 -28.88
N ALA A 740 -6.59 3.57 -29.27
CA ALA A 740 -7.99 4.00 -29.16
C ALA A 740 -8.97 3.19 -30.04
N ALA A 741 -8.52 2.42 -31.03
CA ALA A 741 -9.43 1.77 -31.98
C ALA A 741 -10.03 0.43 -31.49
N SER A 742 -9.36 -0.31 -30.59
CA SER A 742 -9.81 -1.64 -30.15
C SER A 742 -10.33 -1.72 -28.72
N HIS A 743 -9.95 -0.77 -27.83
CA HIS A 743 -10.31 -0.81 -26.40
C HIS A 743 -10.98 0.47 -25.87
N ALA A 744 -11.20 1.49 -26.72
CA ALA A 744 -11.86 2.72 -26.26
C ALA A 744 -13.34 2.50 -25.90
N SER A 745 -14.03 1.55 -26.55
CA SER A 745 -15.40 1.17 -26.18
C SER A 745 -15.48 0.62 -24.75
N ASP A 746 -14.47 -0.14 -24.35
CA ASP A 746 -14.43 -0.80 -23.03
C ASP A 746 -14.15 0.21 -21.90
N LEU A 747 -13.48 1.33 -22.23
CA LEU A 747 -13.17 2.40 -21.28
C LEU A 747 -14.30 3.42 -21.12
N ASP A 748 -15.12 3.63 -22.15
CA ASP A 748 -16.28 4.52 -22.08
C ASP A 748 -17.37 3.98 -21.12
N GLU A 749 -17.38 2.67 -20.85
CA GLU A 749 -18.30 2.01 -19.90
C GLU A 749 -17.76 1.95 -18.46
N LEU A 750 -16.56 2.48 -18.19
CA LEU A 750 -15.98 2.46 -16.84
C LEU A 750 -16.74 3.36 -15.86
N SER A 751 -16.78 2.91 -14.60
CA SER A 751 -17.32 3.72 -13.52
C SER A 751 -16.57 5.04 -13.37
N THR A 752 -17.28 6.09 -12.96
CA THR A 752 -16.68 7.40 -12.67
C THR A 752 -15.55 7.32 -11.64
N HIS A 753 -15.63 6.36 -10.72
CA HIS A 753 -14.58 6.08 -9.73
C HIS A 753 -13.32 5.50 -10.38
N ALA A 754 -13.45 4.51 -11.27
CA ALA A 754 -12.32 3.92 -11.99
C ALA A 754 -11.61 4.96 -12.89
N LEU A 755 -12.37 5.84 -13.54
CA LEU A 755 -11.81 6.94 -14.34
C LEU A 755 -11.10 7.99 -13.47
N ARG A 756 -11.64 8.33 -12.30
CA ARG A 756 -10.98 9.24 -11.34
C ARG A 756 -9.64 8.67 -10.85
N SER A 757 -9.55 7.35 -10.70
CA SER A 757 -8.32 6.68 -10.31
C SER A 757 -7.14 7.01 -11.22
N PHE A 758 -7.39 7.02 -12.51
CA PHE A 758 -6.38 7.40 -13.49
C PHE A 758 -5.89 8.86 -13.32
N HIS A 759 -6.82 9.77 -13.08
CA HIS A 759 -6.51 11.19 -12.95
C HIS A 759 -5.61 11.47 -11.76
N TYR A 760 -5.92 10.91 -10.59
CA TYR A 760 -5.09 11.13 -9.42
C TYR A 760 -3.75 10.40 -9.52
N THR A 761 -3.67 9.20 -10.13
CA THR A 761 -2.39 8.48 -10.30
C THR A 761 -1.42 9.25 -11.20
N LEU A 762 -1.89 9.74 -12.35
CA LEU A 762 -1.04 10.54 -13.24
C LEU A 762 -0.65 11.89 -12.63
N SER A 763 -1.60 12.57 -11.99
CA SER A 763 -1.34 13.82 -11.29
C SER A 763 -0.34 13.62 -10.16
N ALA A 764 -0.48 12.53 -9.38
CA ALA A 764 0.45 12.16 -8.32
C ALA A 764 1.86 11.89 -8.87
N ALA A 765 1.99 11.18 -9.99
CA ALA A 765 3.27 10.94 -10.66
C ALA A 765 4.01 12.25 -10.97
N LYS A 766 3.30 13.19 -11.62
CA LYS A 766 3.85 14.47 -12.06
C LYS A 766 4.23 15.35 -10.88
N ILE A 767 3.39 15.40 -9.85
CA ILE A 767 3.62 16.19 -8.65
C ILE A 767 4.75 15.58 -7.82
N ALA A 768 4.83 14.24 -7.68
CA ALA A 768 5.89 13.55 -6.97
C ALA A 768 7.27 13.81 -7.59
N ALA A 769 7.37 13.75 -8.92
CA ALA A 769 8.60 14.04 -9.65
C ALA A 769 9.11 15.48 -9.41
N ARG A 770 8.19 16.45 -9.44
CA ARG A 770 8.50 17.85 -9.13
C ARG A 770 8.88 18.04 -7.67
N ALA A 771 8.12 17.44 -6.76
CA ALA A 771 8.32 17.54 -5.31
C ALA A 771 9.68 16.97 -4.88
N GLN A 772 10.11 15.86 -5.48
CA GLN A 772 11.46 15.34 -5.25
C GLN A 772 12.52 16.37 -5.64
N THR A 773 12.40 16.96 -6.83
CA THR A 773 13.41 17.91 -7.33
C THR A 773 13.52 19.12 -6.40
N THR A 774 12.38 19.69 -5.99
CA THR A 774 12.33 20.83 -5.07
C THR A 774 12.80 20.47 -3.66
N PHE A 775 12.51 19.25 -3.19
CA PHE A 775 13.00 18.74 -1.91
C PHE A 775 14.52 18.59 -1.87
N ILE A 776 15.09 18.06 -2.95
CA ILE A 776 16.53 17.88 -3.12
C ILE A 776 17.24 19.26 -3.16
N GLU A 777 16.68 20.23 -3.87
CA GLU A 777 17.17 21.62 -3.88
C GLU A 777 17.06 22.29 -2.51
N ALA A 778 15.99 22.04 -1.76
CA ALA A 778 15.84 22.53 -0.39
C ALA A 778 16.90 21.97 0.56
N ILE A 779 17.26 20.69 0.42
CA ILE A 779 18.33 20.07 1.21
C ILE A 779 19.69 20.69 0.88
N ASP A 780 20.00 20.87 -0.41
CA ASP A 780 21.28 21.45 -0.84
C ASP A 780 21.48 22.88 -0.36
N THR A 781 20.41 23.67 -0.42
CA THR A 781 20.42 25.06 -0.01
C THR A 781 20.27 25.23 1.51
N GLY A 782 19.98 24.14 2.24
CA GLY A 782 19.63 24.20 3.66
C GLY A 782 18.32 24.96 3.93
N SER A 783 17.47 25.09 2.91
CA SER A 783 16.22 25.87 2.98
C SER A 783 15.13 25.13 3.76
N PRO A 784 14.29 25.86 4.51
CA PRO A 784 13.21 25.24 5.27
C PRO A 784 12.02 24.84 4.38
N ILE A 785 11.58 23.59 4.47
CA ILE A 785 10.30 23.08 4.01
C ILE A 785 9.18 23.65 4.89
N ILE A 786 8.36 24.51 4.30
CA ILE A 786 7.29 25.22 5.02
C ILE A 786 6.28 24.21 5.61
N GLY A 787 5.94 24.36 6.89
CA GLY A 787 4.93 23.57 7.61
C GLY A 787 5.47 22.45 8.50
N ALA A 788 6.69 21.94 8.24
CA ALA A 788 7.22 20.76 8.94
C ALA A 788 7.43 20.95 10.45
N SER A 789 7.51 22.19 10.95
CA SER A 789 7.61 22.53 12.38
C SER A 789 8.72 21.79 13.16
N ILE A 790 9.76 21.33 12.46
CA ILE A 790 10.95 20.63 12.99
C ILE A 790 12.19 21.44 12.60
N ASP A 791 13.25 21.40 13.42
CA ASP A 791 14.56 21.96 13.07
C ASP A 791 15.18 21.18 11.91
N GLN A 792 15.08 21.74 10.72
CA GLN A 792 15.40 21.03 9.49
C GLN A 792 16.89 20.91 9.24
N ALA A 793 17.68 21.91 9.60
CA ALA A 793 19.13 21.85 9.45
C ALA A 793 19.69 20.69 10.29
N LEU A 794 19.26 20.60 11.55
CA LEU A 794 19.62 19.50 12.43
C LEU A 794 19.06 18.16 11.94
N THR A 795 17.83 18.14 11.42
CA THR A 795 17.19 16.90 10.96
C THR A 795 17.83 16.36 9.68
N TYR A 796 18.20 17.22 8.73
CA TYR A 796 18.90 16.83 7.49
C TYR A 796 20.25 16.21 7.80
N GLU A 797 20.99 16.78 8.76
CA GLU A 797 22.27 16.24 9.22
C GLU A 797 22.08 14.92 9.98
N ASN A 798 21.14 14.85 10.92
CA ASN A 798 20.84 13.63 11.70
C ASN A 798 20.39 12.46 10.83
N LEU A 799 19.59 12.73 9.78
CA LEU A 799 19.15 11.74 8.80
C LEU A 799 20.18 11.50 7.68
N ARG A 800 21.31 12.21 7.69
CA ARG A 800 22.39 12.14 6.68
C ARG A 800 21.93 12.42 5.25
N LEU A 801 20.89 13.24 5.08
CA LEU A 801 20.33 13.57 3.77
C LEU A 801 21.28 14.42 2.93
N THR A 802 22.12 15.22 3.57
CA THR A 802 23.11 16.09 2.92
C THR A 802 24.26 15.31 2.27
N HIS A 803 24.56 14.10 2.74
CA HIS A 803 25.67 13.29 2.22
C HIS A 803 25.34 12.60 0.88
N ARG A 804 24.05 12.52 0.51
CA ARG A 804 23.55 11.92 -0.74
C ARG A 804 24.21 10.58 -1.08
N HIS A 805 24.03 9.59 -0.21
CA HIS A 805 24.63 8.28 -0.42
C HIS A 805 24.13 7.61 -1.71
N ARG A 806 25.06 6.97 -2.42
CA ARG A 806 24.79 6.26 -3.68
C ARG A 806 24.39 4.82 -3.43
N MET A 807 23.42 4.33 -4.20
CA MET A 807 23.07 2.91 -4.19
C MET A 807 24.19 2.06 -4.80
N PRO A 808 24.54 0.91 -4.19
CA PRO A 808 25.43 -0.05 -4.83
C PRO A 808 24.77 -0.61 -6.10
N GLY A 809 25.56 -0.87 -7.15
CA GLY A 809 25.06 -1.41 -8.43
C GLY A 809 24.29 -0.44 -9.33
N LEU A 810 23.75 0.67 -8.80
CA LEU A 810 23.00 1.69 -9.56
C LEU A 810 23.80 3.01 -9.74
N ARG A 811 25.13 2.94 -9.76
CA ARG A 811 26.01 4.13 -9.81
C ARG A 811 25.84 4.97 -11.07
N SER A 812 25.40 4.33 -12.16
CA SER A 812 25.16 4.96 -13.46
C SER A 812 23.88 5.79 -13.51
N PHE A 813 22.98 5.60 -12.54
CA PHE A 813 21.71 6.30 -12.50
C PHE A 813 21.85 7.63 -11.75
N ASN A 814 21.35 8.70 -12.35
CA ASN A 814 21.13 9.97 -11.67
C ASN A 814 19.85 9.92 -10.81
N GLU A 815 19.59 10.95 -10.01
CA GLU A 815 18.44 10.99 -9.10
C GLU A 815 17.08 10.95 -9.84
N ASN A 816 16.99 11.59 -11.01
CA ASN A 816 15.76 11.64 -11.81
C ASN A 816 15.53 10.32 -12.58
N GLU A 817 16.59 9.70 -13.07
CA GLU A 817 16.56 8.37 -13.69
C GLU A 817 16.18 7.31 -12.65
N LEU A 818 16.70 7.42 -11.42
CA LEU A 818 16.35 6.52 -10.34
C LEU A 818 14.89 6.67 -9.90
N PHE A 819 14.37 7.90 -9.83
CA PHE A 819 12.93 8.12 -9.64
C PHE A 819 12.13 7.43 -10.73
N THR A 820 12.52 7.65 -11.99
CA THR A 820 11.80 7.13 -13.14
C THR A 820 11.78 5.61 -13.13
N LEU A 821 12.93 4.96 -12.89
CA LEU A 821 13.00 3.51 -12.75
C LEU A 821 12.10 3.01 -11.60
N ALA A 822 12.23 3.60 -10.41
CA ALA A 822 11.47 3.17 -9.23
C ALA A 822 9.96 3.41 -9.39
N TYR A 823 9.55 4.49 -10.04
CA TYR A 823 8.15 4.81 -10.30
C TYR A 823 7.54 3.88 -11.34
N MET A 824 8.22 3.69 -12.48
CA MET A 824 7.74 2.77 -13.52
C MET A 824 7.65 1.33 -12.99
N GLN A 825 8.53 0.95 -12.05
CA GLN A 825 8.45 -0.38 -11.43
C GLN A 825 7.21 -0.61 -10.57
N LYS A 826 6.52 0.44 -10.08
CA LYS A 826 5.23 0.27 -9.39
C LYS A 826 4.17 -0.34 -10.28
N HIS A 827 4.28 -0.10 -11.58
CA HIS A 827 3.38 -0.61 -12.61
C HIS A 827 3.94 -1.85 -13.32
N CYS A 828 4.96 -2.52 -12.76
CA CYS A 828 5.32 -3.85 -13.22
C CYS A 828 4.20 -4.82 -12.88
N SER A 829 3.77 -5.60 -13.86
CA SER A 829 2.87 -6.71 -13.64
C SER A 829 3.19 -7.93 -14.49
N THR A 830 2.72 -9.08 -14.07
CA THR A 830 2.71 -10.28 -14.90
C THR A 830 1.38 -10.99 -14.72
N LEU A 831 0.87 -11.59 -15.79
CA LEU A 831 -0.35 -12.38 -15.72
C LEU A 831 -0.05 -13.66 -14.92
N ILE A 832 -0.93 -13.99 -13.98
CA ILE A 832 -0.72 -15.15 -13.10
C ILE A 832 -1.43 -16.41 -13.60
N ALA A 833 -2.51 -16.20 -14.36
CA ALA A 833 -3.36 -17.24 -14.90
C ALA A 833 -3.42 -17.16 -16.43
N ASP A 834 -3.89 -18.22 -17.07
CA ASP A 834 -4.10 -18.29 -18.53
C ASP A 834 -5.22 -17.36 -19.03
N LYS A 835 -5.79 -16.54 -18.15
CA LYS A 835 -6.90 -15.63 -18.41
C LYS A 835 -6.37 -14.20 -18.52
N TYR A 836 -6.74 -13.53 -19.62
CA TYR A 836 -6.44 -12.11 -19.79
C TYR A 836 -7.29 -11.26 -18.84
N TYR A 837 -6.72 -10.89 -17.70
CA TYR A 837 -7.42 -10.22 -16.60
C TYR A 837 -7.56 -8.69 -16.79
N ALA A 838 -6.75 -8.08 -17.67
CA ALA A 838 -6.68 -6.63 -17.82
C ALA A 838 -8.03 -5.93 -18.13
N PRO A 839 -8.93 -6.48 -18.97
CA PRO A 839 -10.25 -5.89 -19.21
C PRO A 839 -11.23 -6.07 -18.04
N ILE A 840 -10.99 -7.06 -17.17
CA ILE A 840 -11.88 -7.45 -16.08
C ILE A 840 -11.52 -6.69 -14.79
N LYS A 841 -10.23 -6.41 -14.56
CA LYS A 841 -9.72 -5.72 -13.36
C LYS A 841 -10.48 -4.42 -13.02
N PRO A 842 -10.84 -3.53 -13.96
CA PRO A 842 -11.55 -2.30 -13.62
C PRO A 842 -12.93 -2.51 -13.01
N HIS A 843 -13.59 -3.62 -13.35
CA HIS A 843 -14.89 -3.96 -12.80
C HIS A 843 -14.75 -4.66 -11.44
N VAL A 844 -13.76 -5.54 -11.29
CA VAL A 844 -13.58 -6.34 -10.07
C VAL A 844 -12.85 -5.58 -8.96
N GLU A 845 -11.85 -4.77 -9.32
CA GLU A 845 -10.99 -4.06 -8.36
C GLU A 845 -11.17 -2.53 -8.40
N GLN A 846 -12.00 -2.00 -9.30
CA GLN A 846 -12.16 -0.54 -9.53
C GLN A 846 -10.84 0.17 -9.88
N GLN A 847 -9.87 -0.58 -10.43
CA GLN A 847 -8.54 -0.13 -10.81
C GLN A 847 -8.19 -0.61 -12.22
N LEU A 848 -7.49 0.22 -12.99
CA LEU A 848 -6.97 -0.19 -14.29
C LEU A 848 -5.86 -1.23 -14.14
N ALA A 849 -5.69 -2.07 -15.17
CA ALA A 849 -4.55 -2.97 -15.28
C ALA A 849 -3.24 -2.18 -15.27
N GLU A 850 -2.21 -2.74 -14.63
CA GLU A 850 -0.92 -2.04 -14.53
C GLU A 850 -0.29 -1.79 -15.90
N GLU A 851 -0.55 -2.65 -16.89
CA GLU A 851 -0.09 -2.46 -18.28
C GLU A 851 -0.61 -1.13 -18.87
N TYR A 852 -1.89 -0.82 -18.64
CA TYR A 852 -2.49 0.43 -19.09
C TYR A 852 -1.92 1.63 -18.33
N LEU A 853 -1.77 1.49 -17.01
CA LEU A 853 -1.19 2.54 -16.16
C LEU A 853 0.27 2.82 -16.53
N PHE A 854 1.07 1.78 -16.79
CA PHE A 854 2.46 1.89 -17.22
C PHE A 854 2.55 2.70 -18.52
N THR A 855 1.76 2.31 -19.52
CA THR A 855 1.77 2.93 -20.85
C THR A 855 1.34 4.39 -20.77
N ALA A 856 0.22 4.67 -20.10
CA ALA A 856 -0.30 6.02 -19.95
C ALA A 856 0.65 6.93 -19.16
N THR A 857 1.22 6.41 -18.07
CA THR A 857 2.20 7.13 -17.25
C THR A 857 3.40 7.55 -18.09
N TRP A 858 3.96 6.63 -18.87
CA TRP A 858 5.11 6.92 -19.72
C TRP A 858 4.80 7.97 -20.80
N GLN A 859 3.61 7.90 -21.40
CA GLN A 859 3.21 8.79 -22.51
C GLN A 859 2.87 10.21 -22.04
N HIS A 860 2.17 10.36 -20.91
CA HIS A 860 1.64 11.66 -20.48
C HIS A 860 2.57 12.42 -19.53
N ILE A 861 3.41 11.73 -18.76
CA ILE A 861 4.28 12.36 -17.78
C ILE A 861 5.63 12.67 -18.41
N GLN A 862 5.72 13.80 -19.13
CA GLN A 862 6.92 14.21 -19.90
C GLN A 862 8.25 14.18 -19.11
N PHE A 863 8.19 14.28 -17.78
CA PHE A 863 9.38 14.18 -16.93
C PHE A 863 10.09 12.82 -17.06
N LEU A 864 9.33 11.72 -17.13
CA LEU A 864 9.86 10.34 -17.12
C LEU A 864 10.72 10.02 -18.36
N PRO A 865 10.24 10.19 -19.60
CA PRO A 865 11.09 10.00 -20.77
C PRO A 865 12.24 11.03 -20.84
N ARG A 866 12.04 12.28 -20.40
CA ARG A 866 13.10 13.31 -20.43
C ARG A 866 14.24 13.02 -19.47
N SER A 867 13.96 12.45 -18.30
CA SER A 867 14.99 12.13 -17.31
C SER A 867 16.00 11.11 -17.85
N ILE A 868 15.57 10.25 -18.78
CA ILE A 868 16.38 9.21 -19.45
C ILE A 868 16.83 9.64 -20.86
N SER A 869 16.69 10.93 -21.20
CA SER A 869 17.07 11.49 -22.50
C SER A 869 16.32 10.91 -23.71
N CYS A 870 15.08 10.45 -23.52
CA CYS A 870 14.19 10.01 -24.59
C CYS A 870 13.42 11.17 -25.22
N SER A 871 13.10 11.05 -26.51
CA SER A 871 12.21 12.00 -27.20
C SER A 871 10.78 11.90 -26.69
N THR A 872 10.13 13.03 -26.43
CA THR A 872 8.76 13.06 -25.89
C THR A 872 7.74 13.48 -26.96
N PRO A 873 6.64 12.72 -27.15
CA PRO A 873 5.49 13.24 -27.90
C PRO A 873 4.83 14.43 -27.18
N GLU A 874 4.15 15.29 -27.93
CA GLU A 874 3.45 16.48 -27.40
C GLU A 874 2.10 16.18 -26.73
N THR A 875 1.76 14.91 -26.55
CA THR A 875 0.46 14.49 -25.98
C THR A 875 0.35 14.90 -24.52
N ARG A 876 -0.59 15.79 -24.22
CA ARG A 876 -0.92 16.24 -22.86
C ARG A 876 -2.41 16.08 -22.61
N CYS A 877 -2.78 15.44 -21.51
CA CYS A 877 -4.14 15.54 -21.03
C CYS A 877 -4.31 16.90 -20.33
N PRO A 878 -5.28 17.73 -20.77
CA PRO A 878 -5.38 19.12 -20.35
C PRO A 878 -5.71 19.29 -18.85
N ASN A 879 -6.29 18.27 -18.23
CA ASN A 879 -6.82 18.35 -16.86
C ASN A 879 -5.92 17.73 -15.79
N ILE A 880 -4.71 17.22 -16.11
CA ILE A 880 -3.78 16.65 -15.12
C ILE A 880 -3.05 17.77 -14.35
N LEU A 881 -3.15 17.75 -13.01
CA LEU A 881 -2.43 18.69 -12.12
C LEU A 881 -0.91 18.56 -12.30
#